data_AF-F5T974-F1
#
_entry.id   AF-F5T974-F1
#
_cell.length_a   1.000
_cell.length_b   1.000
_cell.length_c   1.000
_cell.angle_alpha   90.00
_cell.angle_beta   90.00
_cell.angle_gamma   90.00
#
_symmetry.space_group_name_H-M   'P 1'
#
loop_
_entity.id
_entity.type
_entity.pdbx_description
1 polymer ?
#
loop_
_entity_poly.entity_id
_entity_poly.type
_entity_poly.pdbx_seq_one_letter_code
_entity_poly.pdbx_strand_id
1 'polypeptide(L)'
;MKLPRDFFYDEVRDGFYIPGMVKRAWGAALTILSEIDRICKKHGIQYHISAGTLLGAVREGAFIPWDDDLDIIMLRDEFNKFWSVAKVELPKELTFTFDIGHMDRSGYLAAVGISEMYFRPEILRKYCEYPYPAAIDVFILDDLAKNPEDEEFRKDVLHILYTMIGLVESNKEKSRSFLKELEKVEELLEIQFDRNSPLAPQLYDVFHRVCQEFNGTGDMVAFLAYQMHHEKTKFPKAAFQGSKQILFCNREFPAPIDYDTVLKVIYGDYKKPVKAGGIHNYPYFRQYEERLQKLFGEKWVFSYQFKEEDLERPNVENFREILFKTVDYFLERQKKILEACKKKDFLFLHTVLPACQEEAIALGNAIEAKKGEGCESVSLLEQYCESLYHAYQALEEVLHSDEKEIDRVLSESGMQVERMLKQSGSHLRKLRQALEGEFKRQIVFLPHSAKHFDSLRPLIDALCAEDDVECKIIPIPYFDRLGDGNFSEMHYEGNEFPVGYEITDYRTYDFATELPDCIVLNSPYDEVNPVWSVDSFFYSRKMKNYTRKLVYIPPFITDEINPKAEEDGKAFGNMEYYVTVPGVFHADLTIVQSEGMKKAYLAKIARFAKGGVSKKMRKKISGAGSCLFGEKKGQGTKEVLEEFKSFLQK
;
A
#
# COMPACT_ATOMS: atom_id res chain seq x y z
N MET A 1 -5.16 -23.22 -13.02
CA MET A 1 -4.12 -22.26 -13.51
C MET A 1 -3.16 -22.02 -12.38
N LYS A 2 -1.89 -21.69 -12.66
CA LYS A 2 -1.04 -21.05 -11.66
C LYS A 2 -0.74 -19.63 -12.16
N LEU A 3 -1.45 -18.64 -11.62
CA LEU A 3 -1.05 -17.24 -11.74
C LEU A 3 0.34 -17.11 -11.10
N PRO A 4 1.26 -16.32 -11.68
CA PRO A 4 2.57 -16.10 -11.06
C PRO A 4 2.37 -15.41 -9.71
N ARG A 5 3.24 -15.70 -8.73
CA ARG A 5 3.14 -15.15 -7.37
C ARG A 5 2.98 -13.62 -7.37
N ASP A 6 3.80 -12.94 -8.16
CA ASP A 6 3.83 -11.48 -8.27
C ASP A 6 2.53 -10.88 -8.84
N PHE A 7 1.68 -11.70 -9.47
CA PHE A 7 0.33 -11.26 -9.85
C PHE A 7 -0.47 -10.85 -8.62
N PHE A 8 -0.26 -11.42 -7.44
CA PHE A 8 -1.07 -11.11 -6.27
C PHE A 8 -0.59 -9.90 -5.49
N TYR A 9 0.61 -9.40 -5.75
CA TYR A 9 1.14 -8.21 -5.08
C TYR A 9 0.53 -6.91 -5.58
N ASP A 10 0.56 -5.92 -4.70
CA ASP A 10 0.15 -4.55 -5.01
C ASP A 10 0.82 -4.05 -6.30
N GLU A 11 0.07 -3.33 -7.13
CA GLU A 11 0.53 -2.87 -8.43
C GLU A 11 -0.07 -1.50 -8.73
N VAL A 12 0.71 -0.63 -9.40
CA VAL A 12 0.13 0.52 -10.08
C VAL A 12 0.03 0.22 -11.56
N ARG A 13 -1.19 0.31 -12.11
CA ARG A 13 -1.49 0.18 -13.53
C ARG A 13 -2.33 1.37 -13.98
N ASP A 14 -1.97 2.00 -15.08
CA ASP A 14 -2.66 3.19 -15.63
C ASP A 14 -2.89 4.30 -14.58
N GLY A 15 -1.87 4.53 -13.76
CA GLY A 15 -1.89 5.52 -12.68
C GLY A 15 -2.81 5.16 -11.51
N PHE A 16 -3.36 3.94 -11.45
CA PHE A 16 -4.26 3.48 -10.39
C PHE A 16 -3.59 2.41 -9.51
N TYR A 17 -3.60 2.61 -8.19
CA TYR A 17 -3.10 1.62 -7.23
C TYR A 17 -4.12 0.51 -7.04
N ILE A 18 -3.74 -0.72 -7.36
CA ILE A 18 -4.52 -1.95 -7.21
C ILE A 18 -4.01 -2.72 -6.00
N PRO A 19 -4.80 -2.81 -4.91
CA PRO A 19 -4.42 -3.59 -3.74
C PRO A 19 -4.30 -5.08 -4.07
N GLY A 20 -3.35 -5.77 -3.44
CA GLY A 20 -3.17 -7.21 -3.67
C GLY A 20 -4.43 -8.06 -3.40
N MET A 21 -5.29 -7.63 -2.45
CA MET A 21 -6.55 -8.33 -2.14
C MET A 21 -7.56 -8.27 -3.31
N VAL A 22 -7.59 -7.18 -4.07
CA VAL A 22 -8.39 -7.09 -5.32
C VAL A 22 -7.88 -8.10 -6.33
N LYS A 23 -6.56 -8.28 -6.45
CA LYS A 23 -5.96 -9.26 -7.36
C LYS A 23 -6.23 -10.70 -6.92
N ARG A 24 -6.40 -10.96 -5.62
CA ARG A 24 -6.91 -12.25 -5.13
C ARG A 24 -8.37 -12.47 -5.50
N ALA A 25 -9.22 -11.44 -5.40
CA ALA A 25 -10.60 -11.49 -5.88
C ALA A 25 -10.65 -11.84 -7.38
N TRP A 26 -9.84 -11.16 -8.20
CA TRP A 26 -9.67 -11.47 -9.63
C TRP A 26 -9.23 -12.91 -9.88
N GLY A 27 -8.27 -13.43 -9.11
CA GLY A 27 -7.82 -14.82 -9.22
C GLY A 27 -8.91 -15.85 -8.86
N ALA A 28 -9.69 -15.57 -7.81
CA ALA A 28 -10.84 -16.38 -7.42
C ALA A 28 -11.92 -16.35 -8.51
N ALA A 29 -12.27 -15.17 -9.02
CA ALA A 29 -13.25 -14.98 -10.08
C ALA A 29 -12.82 -15.69 -11.38
N LEU A 30 -11.56 -15.57 -11.81
CA LEU A 30 -11.04 -16.33 -12.97
C LEU A 30 -11.13 -17.84 -12.78
N THR A 31 -10.95 -18.32 -11.55
CA THR A 31 -11.09 -19.75 -11.22
C THR A 31 -12.54 -20.20 -11.38
N ILE A 32 -13.49 -19.40 -10.90
CA ILE A 32 -14.93 -19.67 -11.04
C ILE A 32 -15.35 -19.60 -12.53
N LEU A 33 -14.95 -18.56 -13.25
CA LEU A 33 -15.24 -18.41 -14.68
C LEU A 33 -14.68 -19.59 -15.50
N SER A 34 -13.53 -20.15 -15.10
CA SER A 34 -12.97 -21.35 -15.74
C SER A 34 -13.83 -22.59 -15.53
N GLU A 35 -14.48 -22.72 -14.37
CA GLU A 35 -15.42 -23.83 -14.13
C GLU A 35 -16.70 -23.64 -14.95
N ILE A 36 -17.21 -22.41 -15.06
CA ILE A 36 -18.33 -22.10 -15.95
C ILE A 36 -17.97 -22.43 -17.40
N ASP A 37 -16.81 -21.98 -17.87
CA ASP A 37 -16.30 -22.27 -19.22
C ASP A 37 -16.20 -23.77 -19.49
N ARG A 38 -15.64 -24.55 -18.54
CA ARG A 38 -15.54 -26.00 -18.63
C ARG A 38 -16.91 -26.66 -18.79
N ILE A 39 -17.90 -26.25 -17.98
CA ILE A 39 -19.27 -26.77 -18.03
C ILE A 39 -19.91 -26.42 -19.37
N CYS A 40 -19.79 -25.16 -19.79
CA CYS A 40 -20.37 -24.69 -21.05
C CYS A 40 -19.78 -25.42 -22.26
N LYS A 41 -18.45 -25.57 -22.32
CA LYS A 41 -17.76 -26.33 -23.38
C LYS A 41 -18.18 -27.81 -23.40
N LYS A 42 -18.31 -28.44 -22.23
CA LYS A 42 -18.73 -29.85 -22.13
C LYS A 42 -20.13 -30.08 -22.70
N HIS A 43 -21.04 -29.14 -22.47
CA HIS A 43 -22.46 -29.26 -22.85
C HIS A 43 -22.83 -28.51 -24.13
N GLY A 44 -21.85 -27.89 -24.81
CA GLY A 44 -22.10 -27.11 -26.04
C GLY A 44 -22.97 -25.87 -25.79
N ILE A 45 -22.85 -25.26 -24.61
CA ILE A 45 -23.60 -24.08 -24.20
C ILE A 45 -22.81 -22.83 -24.58
N GLN A 46 -23.47 -21.89 -25.24
CA GLN A 46 -22.87 -20.64 -25.63
C GLN A 46 -23.10 -19.56 -24.57
N TYR A 47 -22.00 -19.02 -24.07
CA TYR A 47 -22.00 -17.83 -23.21
C TYR A 47 -20.99 -16.84 -23.77
N HIS A 48 -21.05 -15.60 -23.31
CA HIS A 48 -20.05 -14.58 -23.62
C HIS A 48 -19.61 -13.84 -22.37
N ILE A 49 -18.35 -13.42 -22.31
CA ILE A 49 -17.94 -12.38 -21.35
C ILE A 49 -18.63 -11.06 -21.70
N SER A 50 -18.98 -10.27 -20.68
CA SER A 50 -19.80 -9.07 -20.82
C SER A 50 -19.27 -7.90 -20.01
N ALA A 51 -19.93 -6.74 -20.13
CA ALA A 51 -19.73 -5.55 -19.29
C ALA A 51 -18.24 -5.22 -19.03
N GLY A 52 -17.82 -5.08 -17.77
CA GLY A 52 -16.46 -4.70 -17.39
C GLY A 52 -15.42 -5.72 -17.86
N THR A 53 -15.80 -7.00 -17.85
CA THR A 53 -14.95 -8.11 -18.32
C THR A 53 -14.65 -8.02 -19.81
N LEU A 54 -15.69 -7.84 -20.64
CA LEU A 54 -15.53 -7.70 -22.09
C LEU A 54 -14.74 -6.42 -22.43
N LEU A 55 -15.02 -5.32 -21.72
CA LEU A 55 -14.30 -4.07 -21.90
C LEU A 55 -12.81 -4.23 -21.57
N GLY A 56 -12.49 -4.87 -20.45
CA GLY A 56 -11.11 -5.16 -20.04
C GLY A 56 -10.39 -6.06 -21.04
N ALA A 57 -11.05 -7.10 -21.54
CA ALA A 57 -10.51 -7.98 -22.57
C ALA A 57 -10.20 -7.24 -23.89
N VAL A 58 -11.07 -6.34 -24.33
CA VAL A 58 -10.90 -5.60 -25.59
C VAL A 58 -9.89 -4.45 -25.47
N ARG A 59 -9.91 -3.70 -24.35
CA ARG A 59 -9.11 -2.48 -24.20
C ARG A 59 -7.74 -2.74 -23.58
N GLU A 60 -7.67 -3.58 -22.54
CA GLU A 60 -6.45 -3.82 -21.77
C GLU A 60 -5.85 -5.23 -22.01
N GLY A 61 -6.65 -6.17 -22.52
CA GLY A 61 -6.31 -7.60 -22.53
C GLY A 61 -6.29 -8.25 -21.13
N ALA A 62 -6.77 -7.52 -20.11
CA ALA A 62 -6.74 -7.90 -18.70
C ALA A 62 -7.82 -7.14 -17.92
N PHE A 63 -7.89 -7.35 -16.60
CA PHE A 63 -8.76 -6.59 -15.71
C PHE A 63 -8.52 -5.09 -15.79
N ILE A 64 -9.61 -4.33 -15.74
CA ILE A 64 -9.59 -2.87 -15.59
C ILE A 64 -9.20 -2.55 -14.14
N PRO A 65 -8.24 -1.63 -13.88
CA PRO A 65 -7.72 -1.40 -12.53
C PRO A 65 -8.75 -1.03 -11.45
N TRP A 66 -9.85 -0.40 -11.84
CA TRP A 66 -10.92 0.09 -10.96
C TRP A 66 -12.21 -0.75 -11.03
N ASP A 67 -12.06 -2.00 -11.44
CA ASP A 67 -13.11 -3.01 -11.60
C ASP A 67 -12.70 -4.28 -10.83
N ASP A 68 -13.61 -4.93 -10.10
CA ASP A 68 -13.28 -6.01 -9.17
C ASP A 68 -14.16 -7.26 -9.27
N ASP A 69 -15.11 -7.30 -10.19
CA ASP A 69 -15.96 -8.43 -10.50
C ASP A 69 -15.76 -8.95 -11.94
N LEU A 70 -16.52 -9.98 -12.29
CA LEU A 70 -16.53 -10.56 -13.63
C LEU A 70 -17.97 -10.89 -14.03
N ASP A 71 -18.25 -10.63 -15.31
CA ASP A 71 -19.58 -10.70 -15.87
C ASP A 71 -19.60 -11.60 -17.09
N ILE A 72 -20.66 -12.41 -17.19
CA ILE A 72 -21.01 -13.12 -18.40
C ILE A 72 -22.45 -12.84 -18.79
N ILE A 73 -22.76 -13.11 -20.06
CA ILE A 73 -24.08 -12.90 -20.64
C ILE A 73 -24.46 -14.10 -21.50
N MET A 74 -25.74 -14.47 -21.46
CA MET A 74 -26.32 -15.59 -22.20
C MET A 74 -27.67 -15.18 -22.79
N LEU A 75 -27.98 -15.68 -23.99
CA LEU A 75 -29.36 -15.72 -24.47
C LEU A 75 -30.17 -16.68 -23.60
N ARG A 76 -31.47 -16.43 -23.41
CA ARG A 76 -32.35 -17.24 -22.55
C ARG A 76 -32.24 -18.74 -22.81
N ASP A 77 -32.23 -19.18 -24.06
CA ASP A 77 -32.16 -20.60 -24.41
C ASP A 77 -30.85 -21.25 -23.94
N GLU A 78 -29.73 -20.53 -24.06
CA GLU A 78 -28.43 -20.99 -23.58
C GLU A 78 -28.36 -20.98 -22.05
N PHE A 79 -28.92 -19.95 -21.42
CA PHE A 79 -29.06 -19.89 -19.98
C PHE A 79 -29.89 -21.06 -19.44
N ASN A 80 -31.01 -21.41 -20.07
CA ASN A 80 -31.85 -22.53 -19.67
C ASN A 80 -31.10 -23.88 -19.75
N LYS A 81 -30.27 -24.06 -20.79
CA LYS A 81 -29.36 -25.23 -20.87
C LYS A 81 -28.37 -25.23 -19.71
N PHE A 82 -27.71 -24.10 -19.44
CA PHE A 82 -26.77 -23.96 -18.32
C PHE A 82 -27.43 -24.26 -16.98
N TRP A 83 -28.57 -23.66 -16.71
CA TRP A 83 -29.34 -23.87 -15.49
C TRP A 83 -29.66 -25.35 -15.26
N SER A 84 -30.06 -26.08 -16.31
CA SER A 84 -30.42 -27.51 -16.20
C SER A 84 -29.26 -28.42 -15.78
N VAL A 85 -28.01 -28.01 -16.03
CA VAL A 85 -26.81 -28.81 -15.72
C VAL A 85 -25.99 -28.26 -14.57
N ALA A 86 -26.10 -26.97 -14.26
CA ALA A 86 -25.26 -26.27 -13.28
C ALA A 86 -25.32 -26.92 -11.90
N LYS A 87 -26.51 -27.27 -11.41
CA LYS A 87 -26.71 -27.89 -10.08
C LYS A 87 -25.92 -29.20 -9.90
N VAL A 88 -25.73 -29.96 -10.99
CA VAL A 88 -25.07 -31.27 -10.97
C VAL A 88 -23.57 -31.15 -11.28
N GLU A 89 -23.19 -30.24 -12.17
CA GLU A 89 -21.82 -30.12 -12.67
C GLU A 89 -20.94 -29.19 -11.84
N LEU A 90 -21.52 -28.28 -11.06
CA LEU A 90 -20.77 -27.36 -10.21
C LEU A 90 -20.10 -28.12 -9.05
N PRO A 91 -18.84 -27.78 -8.72
CA PRO A 91 -18.21 -28.21 -7.47
C PRO A 91 -19.08 -27.86 -6.26
N LYS A 92 -19.03 -28.71 -5.22
CA LYS A 92 -19.90 -28.59 -4.04
C LYS A 92 -19.77 -27.27 -3.28
N GLU A 93 -18.62 -26.63 -3.38
CA GLU A 93 -18.34 -25.34 -2.76
C GLU A 93 -18.87 -24.13 -3.54
N LEU A 94 -19.31 -24.31 -4.79
CA LEU A 94 -19.92 -23.25 -5.60
C LEU A 94 -21.44 -23.35 -5.54
N THR A 95 -22.07 -22.20 -5.36
CA THR A 95 -23.53 -22.02 -5.35
C THR A 95 -23.98 -21.38 -6.65
N PHE A 96 -25.12 -21.81 -7.17
CA PHE A 96 -25.84 -21.12 -8.23
C PHE A 96 -27.06 -20.40 -7.63
N THR A 97 -27.04 -19.08 -7.59
CA THR A 97 -28.03 -18.27 -6.84
C THR A 97 -29.40 -18.17 -7.49
N PHE A 98 -29.59 -18.79 -8.66
CA PHE A 98 -30.88 -18.91 -9.34
C PHE A 98 -31.74 -20.09 -8.82
N ASP A 99 -31.19 -20.95 -7.95
CA ASP A 99 -31.76 -22.23 -7.47
C ASP A 99 -31.67 -22.38 -5.93
N ILE A 100 -31.98 -21.32 -5.17
CA ILE A 100 -31.91 -21.37 -3.70
C ILE A 100 -33.20 -21.98 -3.11
N GLY A 101 -33.22 -23.31 -2.96
CA GLY A 101 -34.22 -24.06 -2.17
C GLY A 101 -35.32 -24.75 -2.99
N HIS A 102 -36.48 -25.02 -2.38
CA HIS A 102 -37.67 -25.59 -3.04
C HIS A 102 -38.45 -24.57 -3.88
N MET A 103 -37.90 -23.38 -4.10
CA MET A 103 -38.50 -22.32 -4.89
C MET A 103 -37.47 -21.88 -5.93
N ASP A 104 -37.65 -22.38 -7.16
CA ASP A 104 -36.85 -21.97 -8.31
C ASP A 104 -36.98 -20.43 -8.50
N ARG A 105 -35.89 -19.74 -8.86
CA ARG A 105 -35.82 -18.31 -9.27
C ARG A 105 -35.90 -17.27 -8.14
N SER A 106 -34.84 -17.14 -7.34
CA SER A 106 -34.65 -15.99 -6.43
C SER A 106 -33.78 -14.90 -7.07
N GLY A 107 -34.33 -13.70 -7.30
CA GLY A 107 -33.56 -12.53 -7.78
C GLY A 107 -33.70 -12.23 -9.28
N TYR A 108 -33.28 -11.02 -9.66
CA TYR A 108 -33.24 -10.57 -11.07
C TYR A 108 -32.03 -11.11 -11.85
N LEU A 109 -30.91 -11.31 -11.14
CA LEU A 109 -29.62 -11.68 -11.70
C LEU A 109 -29.22 -13.06 -11.18
N ALA A 110 -28.79 -13.94 -12.07
CA ALA A 110 -28.20 -15.21 -11.71
C ALA A 110 -26.71 -15.02 -11.45
N ALA A 111 -26.13 -15.76 -10.49
CA ALA A 111 -24.71 -15.74 -10.25
C ALA A 111 -24.20 -17.14 -9.87
N VAL A 112 -22.96 -17.43 -10.27
CA VAL A 112 -22.24 -18.65 -9.87
C VAL A 112 -21.05 -18.23 -9.04
N GLY A 113 -20.93 -18.77 -7.83
CA GLY A 113 -19.82 -18.38 -6.98
C GLY A 113 -19.78 -19.00 -5.61
N ILE A 114 -18.80 -18.58 -4.85
CA ILE A 114 -18.70 -18.84 -3.43
C ILE A 114 -19.58 -17.81 -2.73
N SER A 115 -20.66 -18.25 -2.09
CA SER A 115 -21.66 -17.36 -1.48
C SER A 115 -21.34 -16.94 -0.04
N GLU A 116 -20.36 -17.59 0.59
CA GLU A 116 -20.01 -17.38 2.00
C GLU A 116 -18.49 -17.29 2.20
N MET A 117 -18.06 -16.78 3.34
CA MET A 117 -16.63 -16.78 3.69
C MET A 117 -16.16 -18.19 4.03
N TYR A 118 -15.10 -18.66 3.38
CA TYR A 118 -14.52 -19.98 3.66
C TYR A 118 -13.10 -19.84 4.20
N PHE A 119 -12.88 -20.34 5.42
CA PHE A 119 -11.55 -20.42 6.05
C PHE A 119 -11.02 -21.86 6.07
N ARG A 120 -11.30 -22.62 5.01
CA ARG A 120 -10.76 -23.97 4.82
C ARG A 120 -9.56 -23.89 3.89
N PRO A 121 -8.37 -24.38 4.29
CA PRO A 121 -7.16 -24.26 3.48
C PRO A 121 -7.35 -24.71 2.04
N GLU A 122 -7.93 -25.88 1.80
CA GLU A 122 -8.14 -26.42 0.46
C GLU A 122 -8.98 -25.50 -0.46
N ILE A 123 -9.97 -24.81 0.10
CA ILE A 123 -10.79 -23.84 -0.63
C ILE A 123 -9.99 -22.56 -0.86
N LEU A 124 -9.37 -22.01 0.18
CA LEU A 124 -8.52 -20.82 0.05
C LEU A 124 -7.45 -21.00 -1.03
N ARG A 125 -6.70 -22.11 -1.00
CA ARG A 125 -5.62 -22.39 -1.97
C ARG A 125 -6.18 -22.53 -3.39
N LYS A 126 -7.37 -23.14 -3.54
CA LYS A 126 -8.05 -23.27 -4.84
C LYS A 126 -8.47 -21.91 -5.40
N TYR A 127 -8.96 -21.01 -4.57
CA TYR A 127 -9.44 -19.68 -4.95
C TYR A 127 -8.45 -18.57 -4.56
N CYS A 128 -7.16 -18.82 -4.79
CA CYS A 128 -6.10 -17.81 -4.72
C CYS A 128 -5.98 -17.07 -3.38
N GLU A 129 -6.15 -17.78 -2.27
CA GLU A 129 -6.10 -17.27 -0.91
C GLU A 129 -7.12 -16.15 -0.64
N TYR A 130 -8.22 -16.13 -1.40
CA TYR A 130 -9.30 -15.17 -1.25
C TYR A 130 -10.37 -15.69 -0.28
N PRO A 131 -10.56 -15.05 0.89
CA PRO A 131 -11.43 -15.60 1.94
C PRO A 131 -12.89 -15.14 1.84
N TYR A 132 -13.20 -14.18 0.96
CA TYR A 132 -14.52 -13.57 0.85
C TYR A 132 -15.36 -14.25 -0.24
N PRO A 133 -16.69 -14.02 -0.23
CA PRO A 133 -17.53 -14.40 -1.36
C PRO A 133 -17.00 -13.84 -2.68
N ALA A 134 -17.03 -14.66 -3.72
CA ALA A 134 -16.66 -14.29 -5.09
C ALA A 134 -17.67 -14.94 -6.02
N ALA A 135 -18.24 -14.17 -6.93
CA ALA A 135 -19.25 -14.64 -7.86
C ALA A 135 -19.03 -14.06 -9.25
N ILE A 136 -19.53 -14.79 -10.25
CA ILE A 136 -19.63 -14.35 -11.63
C ILE A 136 -21.11 -14.11 -11.91
N ASP A 137 -21.42 -12.89 -12.29
CA ASP A 137 -22.78 -12.49 -12.63
C ASP A 137 -23.12 -12.98 -14.04
N VAL A 138 -24.35 -13.50 -14.18
CA VAL A 138 -24.87 -14.11 -15.42
C VAL A 138 -26.09 -13.30 -15.87
N PHE A 139 -25.84 -12.35 -16.77
CA PHE A 139 -26.89 -11.57 -17.40
C PHE A 139 -27.67 -12.43 -18.40
N ILE A 140 -28.99 -12.38 -18.32
CA ILE A 140 -29.88 -13.16 -19.18
C ILE A 140 -30.57 -12.23 -20.16
N LEU A 141 -30.40 -12.50 -21.45
CA LEU A 141 -30.99 -11.73 -22.53
C LEU A 141 -32.29 -12.38 -23.00
N ASP A 142 -33.36 -11.61 -22.94
CA ASP A 142 -34.68 -11.95 -23.49
C ASP A 142 -34.99 -11.05 -24.69
N ASP A 143 -35.80 -11.58 -25.60
CA ASP A 143 -36.24 -10.90 -26.82
C ASP A 143 -37.18 -9.73 -26.48
N LEU A 144 -37.05 -8.66 -27.26
CA LEU A 144 -37.99 -7.55 -27.25
C LEU A 144 -39.16 -7.79 -28.21
N ALA A 145 -40.36 -7.34 -27.84
CA ALA A 145 -41.50 -7.42 -28.74
C ALA A 145 -41.24 -6.59 -30.00
N LYS A 146 -41.65 -7.09 -31.17
CA LYS A 146 -41.54 -6.32 -32.42
C LYS A 146 -42.53 -5.17 -32.48
N ASN A 147 -43.70 -5.38 -31.88
CA ASN A 147 -44.73 -4.35 -31.77
C ASN A 147 -44.41 -3.43 -30.59
N PRO A 148 -44.26 -2.11 -30.80
CA PRO A 148 -44.00 -1.17 -29.72
C PRO A 148 -45.08 -1.13 -28.63
N GLU A 149 -46.36 -1.34 -28.98
CA GLU A 149 -47.45 -1.33 -28.00
C GLU A 149 -47.35 -2.52 -27.04
N ASP A 150 -47.03 -3.71 -27.58
CA ASP A 150 -46.84 -4.93 -26.78
C ASP A 150 -45.58 -4.80 -25.88
N GLU A 151 -44.50 -4.19 -26.39
CA GLU A 151 -43.30 -3.94 -25.60
C GLU A 151 -43.56 -2.96 -24.45
N GLU A 152 -44.32 -1.90 -24.72
CA GLU A 152 -44.66 -0.90 -23.70
C GLU A 152 -45.56 -1.50 -22.63
N PHE A 153 -46.57 -2.28 -23.03
CA PHE A 153 -47.41 -3.02 -22.10
C PHE A 153 -46.58 -3.98 -21.22
N ARG A 154 -45.65 -4.75 -21.82
CA ARG A 154 -44.77 -5.63 -21.05
C ARG A 154 -43.92 -4.86 -20.04
N LYS A 155 -43.37 -3.71 -20.42
CA LYS A 155 -42.59 -2.86 -19.50
C LYS A 155 -43.43 -2.38 -18.33
N ASP A 156 -44.67 -1.95 -18.55
CA ASP A 156 -45.58 -1.53 -17.49
C ASP A 156 -45.80 -2.67 -16.48
N VAL A 157 -46.05 -3.89 -16.98
CA VAL A 157 -46.18 -5.09 -16.13
C VAL A 157 -44.90 -5.36 -15.35
N LEU A 158 -43.74 -5.34 -16.01
CA LEU A 158 -42.45 -5.56 -15.34
C LEU A 158 -42.16 -4.48 -14.28
N HIS A 159 -42.54 -3.22 -14.52
CA HIS A 159 -42.40 -2.12 -13.56
C HIS A 159 -43.26 -2.31 -12.31
N ILE A 160 -44.50 -2.78 -12.49
CA ILE A 160 -45.39 -3.14 -11.38
C ILE A 160 -44.76 -4.27 -10.57
N LEU A 161 -44.35 -5.36 -11.23
CA LEU A 161 -43.72 -6.51 -10.57
C LEU A 161 -42.44 -6.12 -9.83
N TYR A 162 -41.56 -5.33 -10.46
CA TYR A 162 -40.32 -4.84 -9.86
C TYR A 162 -40.58 -4.02 -8.59
N THR A 163 -41.54 -3.10 -8.66
CA THR A 163 -41.95 -2.28 -7.51
C THR A 163 -42.50 -3.15 -6.39
N MET A 164 -43.33 -4.14 -6.72
CA MET A 164 -43.91 -5.06 -5.74
C MET A 164 -42.86 -5.93 -5.07
N ILE A 165 -41.91 -6.49 -5.82
CA ILE A 165 -40.78 -7.27 -5.30
C ILE A 165 -40.01 -6.41 -4.29
N GLY A 166 -39.65 -5.17 -4.65
CA GLY A 166 -38.94 -4.26 -3.73
C GLY A 166 -39.72 -3.95 -2.45
N LEU A 167 -41.05 -3.87 -2.51
CA LEU A 167 -41.90 -3.72 -1.33
C LEU A 167 -41.90 -4.97 -0.46
N VAL A 168 -41.95 -6.17 -1.04
CA VAL A 168 -41.87 -7.44 -0.31
C VAL A 168 -40.50 -7.59 0.37
N GLU A 169 -39.41 -7.32 -0.33
CA GLU A 169 -38.05 -7.39 0.24
C GLU A 169 -37.83 -6.36 1.36
N SER A 170 -38.57 -5.24 1.30
CA SER A 170 -38.62 -4.23 2.36
C SER A 170 -39.60 -4.57 3.51
N ASN A 171 -40.21 -5.75 3.53
CA ASN A 171 -41.23 -6.19 4.49
C ASN A 171 -42.49 -5.27 4.53
N LYS A 172 -42.93 -4.74 3.37
CA LYS A 172 -44.09 -3.82 3.22
C LYS A 172 -45.28 -4.43 2.48
N GLU A 173 -45.30 -5.74 2.31
CA GLU A 173 -46.30 -6.53 1.58
C GLU A 173 -47.67 -6.62 2.26
N LYS A 174 -47.79 -6.15 3.52
CA LYS A 174 -49.07 -6.14 4.26
C LYS A 174 -49.91 -4.87 4.05
N SER A 175 -49.40 -3.90 3.29
CA SER A 175 -50.11 -2.64 3.07
C SER A 175 -51.36 -2.84 2.18
N ARG A 176 -52.43 -2.10 2.47
CA ARG A 176 -53.68 -2.19 1.70
C ARG A 176 -53.50 -1.81 0.21
N SER A 177 -52.58 -0.89 -0.06
CA SER A 177 -52.17 -0.53 -1.43
C SER A 177 -51.48 -1.69 -2.14
N PHE A 178 -50.56 -2.38 -1.48
CA PHE A 178 -49.87 -3.55 -2.06
C PHE A 178 -50.85 -4.66 -2.41
N LEU A 179 -51.77 -5.01 -1.49
CA LEU A 179 -52.76 -6.06 -1.74
C LEU A 179 -53.68 -5.73 -2.94
N LYS A 180 -54.06 -4.46 -3.10
CA LYS A 180 -54.85 -4.01 -4.24
C LYS A 180 -54.08 -4.10 -5.57
N GLU A 181 -52.79 -3.75 -5.58
CA GLU A 181 -51.96 -3.92 -6.78
C GLU A 181 -51.71 -5.41 -7.09
N LEU A 182 -51.56 -6.25 -6.06
CA LEU A 182 -51.44 -7.70 -6.22
C LEU A 182 -52.69 -8.32 -6.86
N GLU A 183 -53.89 -7.93 -6.40
CA GLU A 183 -55.16 -8.36 -7.01
C GLU A 183 -55.28 -7.92 -8.48
N LYS A 184 -54.83 -6.71 -8.83
CA LYS A 184 -54.81 -6.26 -10.23
C LYS A 184 -53.84 -7.05 -11.09
N VAL A 185 -52.66 -7.39 -10.57
CA VAL A 185 -51.69 -8.22 -11.31
C VAL A 185 -52.25 -9.62 -11.53
N GLU A 186 -52.95 -10.18 -10.56
CA GLU A 186 -53.65 -11.47 -10.68
C GLU A 186 -54.74 -11.43 -11.76
N GLU A 187 -55.53 -10.36 -11.81
CA GLU A 187 -56.54 -10.15 -12.84
C GLU A 187 -55.91 -9.95 -14.22
N LEU A 188 -54.88 -9.08 -14.31
CA LEU A 188 -54.23 -8.70 -15.56
C LEU A 188 -53.50 -9.87 -16.23
N LEU A 189 -52.84 -10.72 -15.43
CA LEU A 189 -52.04 -11.85 -15.93
C LEU A 189 -52.77 -13.18 -15.83
N GLU A 190 -54.02 -13.19 -15.36
CA GLU A 190 -54.84 -14.39 -15.14
C GLU A 190 -54.12 -15.44 -14.25
N ILE A 191 -53.47 -14.98 -13.18
CA ILE A 191 -52.73 -15.83 -12.22
C ILE A 191 -53.31 -15.72 -10.81
N GLN A 192 -52.84 -16.59 -9.91
CA GLN A 192 -53.14 -16.54 -8.48
C GLN A 192 -51.85 -16.80 -7.70
N PHE A 193 -51.48 -15.89 -6.78
CA PHE A 193 -50.36 -16.12 -5.86
C PHE A 193 -50.84 -16.84 -4.59
N ASP A 194 -50.10 -17.86 -4.16
CA ASP A 194 -50.36 -18.53 -2.89
C ASP A 194 -49.99 -17.62 -1.72
N ARG A 195 -51.00 -17.13 -1.02
CA ARG A 195 -50.85 -16.26 0.15
C ARG A 195 -50.29 -16.98 1.38
N ASN A 196 -50.25 -18.31 1.38
CA ASN A 196 -49.70 -19.12 2.47
C ASN A 196 -48.19 -19.35 2.32
N SER A 197 -47.64 -19.03 1.15
CA SER A 197 -46.23 -19.16 0.82
C SER A 197 -45.56 -17.79 0.68
N PRO A 198 -44.23 -17.67 0.82
CA PRO A 198 -43.52 -16.42 0.56
C PRO A 198 -43.85 -15.85 -0.82
N LEU A 199 -44.19 -14.57 -0.88
CA LEU A 199 -44.56 -13.91 -2.15
C LEU A 199 -43.37 -13.61 -3.06
N ALA A 200 -42.19 -13.33 -2.49
CA ALA A 200 -41.04 -12.88 -3.29
C ALA A 200 -40.64 -13.89 -4.38
N PRO A 201 -40.45 -15.19 -4.10
CA PRO A 201 -40.10 -16.16 -5.14
C PRO A 201 -41.19 -16.33 -6.20
N GLN A 202 -42.47 -16.24 -5.80
CA GLN A 202 -43.58 -16.31 -6.75
C GLN A 202 -43.61 -15.09 -7.69
N LEU A 203 -43.35 -13.88 -7.16
CA LEU A 203 -43.25 -12.66 -7.96
C LEU A 203 -42.05 -12.70 -8.90
N TYR A 204 -40.90 -13.20 -8.45
CA TYR A 204 -39.73 -13.41 -9.32
C TYR A 204 -40.04 -14.42 -10.43
N ASP A 205 -40.72 -15.53 -10.13
CA ASP A 205 -41.14 -16.49 -11.15
C ASP A 205 -42.04 -15.84 -12.21
N VAL A 206 -43.04 -15.05 -11.80
CA VAL A 206 -43.90 -14.28 -12.71
C VAL A 206 -43.08 -13.27 -13.52
N PHE A 207 -42.18 -12.51 -12.87
CA PHE A 207 -41.30 -11.56 -13.55
C PHE A 207 -40.50 -12.25 -14.66
N HIS A 208 -39.83 -13.36 -14.35
CA HIS A 208 -39.08 -14.13 -15.35
C HIS A 208 -39.97 -14.74 -16.43
N ARG A 209 -41.23 -15.09 -16.14
CA ARG A 209 -42.19 -15.53 -17.18
C ARG A 209 -42.55 -14.41 -18.13
N VAL A 210 -42.87 -13.22 -17.60
CA VAL A 210 -43.19 -12.02 -18.41
C VAL A 210 -41.98 -11.61 -19.26
N CYS A 211 -40.75 -11.69 -18.71
CA CYS A 211 -39.54 -11.45 -19.50
C CYS A 211 -39.47 -12.33 -20.76
N GLN A 212 -39.91 -13.59 -20.67
CA GLN A 212 -39.79 -14.58 -21.74
C GLN A 212 -40.91 -14.53 -22.79
N GLU A 213 -41.93 -13.70 -22.62
CA GLU A 213 -43.16 -13.70 -23.43
C GLU A 213 -42.90 -13.63 -24.95
N PHE A 214 -41.89 -12.85 -25.38
CA PHE A 214 -41.57 -12.64 -26.79
C PHE A 214 -40.37 -13.46 -27.29
N ASN A 215 -39.82 -14.34 -26.47
CA ASN A 215 -38.66 -15.15 -26.82
C ASN A 215 -38.93 -16.04 -28.05
N GLY A 216 -37.97 -16.06 -28.96
CA GLY A 216 -38.05 -16.76 -30.25
C GLY A 216 -38.60 -15.88 -31.38
N THR A 217 -39.10 -14.68 -31.08
CA THR A 217 -39.70 -13.80 -32.10
C THR A 217 -38.94 -12.51 -32.32
N GLY A 218 -38.19 -11.99 -31.34
CA GLY A 218 -37.57 -10.67 -31.41
C GLY A 218 -36.22 -10.63 -32.13
N ASP A 219 -35.93 -9.48 -32.77
CA ASP A 219 -34.63 -9.20 -33.42
C ASP A 219 -33.69 -8.40 -32.51
N MET A 220 -34.23 -7.85 -31.41
CA MET A 220 -33.50 -7.13 -30.37
C MET A 220 -33.65 -7.89 -29.06
N VAL A 221 -32.63 -7.82 -28.20
CA VAL A 221 -32.60 -8.46 -26.89
C VAL A 221 -32.13 -7.48 -25.82
N ALA A 222 -32.54 -7.69 -24.58
CA ALA A 222 -32.06 -6.91 -23.44
C ALA A 222 -32.05 -7.72 -22.15
N PHE A 223 -31.23 -7.31 -21.19
CA PHE A 223 -31.39 -7.72 -19.81
C PHE A 223 -32.48 -6.83 -19.19
N LEU A 224 -33.71 -7.34 -19.16
CA LEU A 224 -34.91 -6.52 -18.96
C LEU A 224 -34.94 -5.79 -17.61
N ALA A 225 -34.45 -6.43 -16.55
CA ALA A 225 -34.38 -5.80 -15.23
C ALA A 225 -33.54 -4.51 -15.21
N TYR A 226 -32.47 -4.44 -16.02
CA TYR A 226 -31.66 -3.23 -16.17
C TYR A 226 -32.25 -2.26 -17.19
N GLN A 227 -32.75 -2.78 -18.32
CA GLN A 227 -33.30 -1.97 -19.41
C GLN A 227 -34.50 -1.12 -18.98
N MET A 228 -35.27 -1.55 -17.98
CA MET A 228 -36.37 -0.78 -17.38
C MET A 228 -35.94 0.61 -16.87
N HIS A 229 -34.70 0.76 -16.44
CA HIS A 229 -34.14 2.04 -15.97
C HIS A 229 -33.13 2.64 -16.95
N HIS A 230 -32.79 1.88 -17.99
CA HIS A 230 -31.79 2.22 -19.00
C HIS A 230 -32.30 1.80 -20.38
N GLU A 231 -33.36 2.44 -20.88
CA GLU A 231 -34.11 2.01 -22.08
C GLU A 231 -33.26 1.85 -23.35
N LYS A 232 -32.12 2.53 -23.41
CA LYS A 232 -31.18 2.46 -24.53
C LYS A 232 -30.33 1.19 -24.51
N THR A 233 -30.25 0.50 -23.38
CA THR A 233 -29.44 -0.71 -23.19
C THR A 233 -30.18 -1.93 -23.75
N LYS A 234 -30.17 -2.02 -25.08
CA LYS A 234 -30.70 -3.14 -25.85
C LYS A 234 -29.79 -3.41 -27.04
N PHE A 235 -29.74 -4.67 -27.46
CA PHE A 235 -28.74 -5.15 -28.40
C PHE A 235 -29.40 -5.85 -29.58
N PRO A 236 -28.82 -5.77 -30.79
CA PRO A 236 -29.21 -6.66 -31.88
C PRO A 236 -28.96 -8.11 -31.47
N LYS A 237 -29.96 -8.99 -31.59
CA LYS A 237 -29.82 -10.41 -31.25
C LYS A 237 -28.69 -11.08 -32.02
N ALA A 238 -28.50 -10.67 -33.28
CA ALA A 238 -27.42 -11.13 -34.14
C ALA A 238 -26.01 -10.91 -33.57
N ALA A 239 -25.81 -9.91 -32.70
CA ALA A 239 -24.51 -9.68 -32.05
C ALA A 239 -24.08 -10.85 -31.15
N PHE A 240 -25.03 -11.68 -30.70
CA PHE A 240 -24.82 -12.86 -29.87
C PHE A 240 -24.98 -14.18 -30.65
N GLN A 241 -25.31 -14.16 -31.95
CA GLN A 241 -25.46 -15.36 -32.78
C GLN A 241 -24.12 -15.82 -33.36
N GLY A 242 -23.20 -16.14 -32.46
CA GLY A 242 -21.83 -16.57 -32.74
C GLY A 242 -20.89 -16.03 -31.68
N SER A 243 -19.64 -16.50 -31.72
CA SER A 243 -18.62 -16.09 -30.76
C SER A 243 -17.30 -15.79 -31.44
N LYS A 244 -16.57 -14.83 -30.90
CA LYS A 244 -15.16 -14.61 -31.18
C LYS A 244 -14.35 -14.90 -29.93
N GLN A 245 -13.28 -15.68 -30.05
CA GLN A 245 -12.35 -15.90 -28.95
C GLN A 245 -11.51 -14.63 -28.75
N ILE A 246 -11.46 -14.12 -27.52
CA ILE A 246 -10.66 -12.96 -27.15
C ILE A 246 -9.77 -13.29 -25.96
N LEU A 247 -8.55 -12.75 -25.97
CA LEU A 247 -7.60 -12.92 -24.89
C LEU A 247 -7.97 -12.03 -23.70
N PHE A 248 -8.07 -12.62 -22.52
CA PHE A 248 -8.24 -11.95 -21.25
C PHE A 248 -7.40 -12.66 -20.19
N CYS A 249 -6.43 -11.96 -19.60
CA CYS A 249 -5.50 -12.52 -18.62
C CYS A 249 -4.81 -13.81 -19.13
N ASN A 250 -4.29 -13.76 -20.36
CA ASN A 250 -3.61 -14.87 -21.05
C ASN A 250 -4.48 -16.12 -21.31
N ARG A 251 -5.81 -15.95 -21.38
CA ARG A 251 -6.76 -17.01 -21.72
C ARG A 251 -7.78 -16.55 -22.74
N GLU A 252 -8.22 -17.48 -23.57
CA GLU A 252 -9.28 -17.20 -24.53
C GLU A 252 -10.64 -17.47 -23.89
N PHE A 253 -11.50 -16.46 -23.96
CA PHE A 253 -12.91 -16.57 -23.58
C PHE A 253 -13.80 -16.15 -24.75
N PRO A 254 -15.02 -16.72 -24.85
CA PRO A 254 -15.95 -16.32 -25.88
C PRO A 254 -16.47 -14.91 -25.61
N ALA A 255 -16.36 -14.03 -26.60
CA ALA A 255 -17.01 -12.72 -26.65
C ALA A 255 -18.09 -12.72 -27.74
N PRO A 256 -19.07 -11.81 -27.68
CA PRO A 256 -20.08 -11.67 -28.73
C PRO A 256 -19.40 -11.45 -30.09
N ILE A 257 -19.95 -11.99 -31.18
CA ILE A 257 -19.34 -11.88 -32.51
C ILE A 257 -19.19 -10.43 -32.94
N ASP A 258 -20.15 -9.58 -32.57
CA ASP A 258 -20.11 -8.13 -32.71
C ASP A 258 -20.01 -7.44 -31.35
N TYR A 259 -18.92 -7.72 -30.64
CA TYR A 259 -18.63 -7.09 -29.34
C TYR A 259 -18.50 -5.56 -29.42
N ASP A 260 -18.17 -4.98 -30.59
CA ASP A 260 -18.02 -3.53 -30.74
C ASP A 260 -19.37 -2.82 -30.60
N THR A 261 -20.42 -3.36 -31.21
CA THR A 261 -21.79 -2.88 -30.98
C THR A 261 -22.21 -3.04 -29.53
N VAL A 262 -21.92 -4.18 -28.90
CA VAL A 262 -22.26 -4.42 -27.48
C VAL A 262 -21.59 -3.38 -26.57
N LEU A 263 -20.28 -3.14 -26.73
CA LEU A 263 -19.56 -2.17 -25.92
C LEU A 263 -20.02 -0.72 -26.18
N LYS A 264 -20.38 -0.36 -27.41
CA LYS A 264 -20.95 0.96 -27.73
C LYS A 264 -22.32 1.18 -27.11
N VAL A 265 -23.16 0.14 -27.02
CA VAL A 265 -24.45 0.23 -26.35
C VAL A 265 -24.28 0.48 -24.85
N ILE A 266 -23.33 -0.21 -24.20
CA ILE A 266 -23.12 -0.10 -22.75
C ILE A 266 -22.38 1.19 -22.37
N TYR A 267 -21.30 1.54 -23.09
CA TYR A 267 -20.35 2.57 -22.67
C TYR A 267 -20.20 3.75 -23.65
N GLY A 268 -20.80 3.69 -24.84
CA GLY A 268 -20.60 4.69 -25.89
C GLY A 268 -19.18 4.64 -26.45
N ASP A 269 -18.39 5.71 -26.23
CA ASP A 269 -16.97 5.75 -26.62
C ASP A 269 -16.09 5.00 -25.61
N TYR A 270 -16.22 3.68 -25.62
CA TYR A 270 -15.60 2.77 -24.63
C TYR A 270 -14.06 2.76 -24.66
N LYS A 271 -13.45 3.31 -25.72
CA LYS A 271 -12.00 3.44 -25.84
C LYS A 271 -11.44 4.51 -24.90
N LYS A 272 -12.26 5.48 -24.48
CA LYS A 272 -11.88 6.46 -23.48
C LYS A 272 -12.02 5.86 -22.07
N PRO A 273 -10.94 5.80 -21.27
CA PRO A 273 -11.04 5.33 -19.90
C PRO A 273 -11.89 6.28 -19.03
N VAL A 274 -12.75 5.71 -18.20
CA VAL A 274 -13.56 6.41 -17.18
C VAL A 274 -13.41 5.62 -15.88
N LYS A 275 -12.98 6.29 -14.81
CA LYS A 275 -12.66 5.68 -13.50
C LYS A 275 -13.84 5.77 -12.52
N ALA A 276 -14.73 6.74 -12.71
CA ALA A 276 -15.97 6.91 -11.96
C ALA A 276 -17.06 5.90 -12.34
N GLY A 277 -18.10 5.82 -11.50
CA GLY A 277 -19.30 5.01 -11.73
C GLY A 277 -19.20 3.57 -11.22
N GLY A 278 -20.10 2.74 -11.72
CA GLY A 278 -20.35 1.37 -11.25
C GLY A 278 -21.73 1.23 -10.59
N ILE A 279 -22.25 0.00 -10.57
CA ILE A 279 -23.56 -0.32 -9.97
C ILE A 279 -23.44 -0.92 -8.56
N HIS A 280 -22.21 -1.12 -8.08
CA HIS A 280 -21.89 -1.59 -6.73
C HIS A 280 -20.70 -0.82 -6.14
N ASN A 281 -20.44 -1.05 -4.86
CA ASN A 281 -19.28 -0.45 -4.16
C ASN A 281 -17.98 -1.13 -4.59
N TYR A 282 -16.90 -0.36 -4.63
CA TYR A 282 -15.53 -0.85 -4.89
C TYR A 282 -14.61 -0.59 -3.67
N PRO A 283 -13.79 -1.58 -3.25
CA PRO A 283 -13.95 -2.99 -3.60
C PRO A 283 -15.23 -3.57 -2.97
N TYR A 284 -15.91 -4.48 -3.66
CA TYR A 284 -17.19 -5.07 -3.25
C TYR A 284 -17.06 -5.81 -1.90
N PHE A 285 -15.86 -6.33 -1.62
CA PHE A 285 -15.60 -7.15 -0.44
C PHE A 285 -15.33 -6.37 0.84
N ARG A 286 -15.23 -5.03 0.79
CA ARG A 286 -14.98 -4.18 1.96
C ARG A 286 -15.97 -4.43 3.10
N GLN A 287 -17.24 -4.69 2.76
CA GLN A 287 -18.26 -5.02 3.75
C GLN A 287 -17.94 -6.28 4.58
N TYR A 288 -17.23 -7.26 4.00
CA TYR A 288 -16.82 -8.46 4.71
C TYR A 288 -15.61 -8.20 5.60
N GLU A 289 -14.65 -7.40 5.14
CA GLU A 289 -13.54 -6.91 5.98
C GLU A 289 -14.06 -6.19 7.22
N GLU A 290 -15.02 -5.27 7.07
CA GLU A 290 -15.63 -4.56 8.20
C GLU A 290 -16.36 -5.51 9.17
N ARG A 291 -17.03 -6.55 8.65
CA ARG A 291 -17.68 -7.58 9.47
C ARG A 291 -16.65 -8.38 10.27
N LEU A 292 -15.55 -8.81 9.64
CA LEU A 292 -14.48 -9.54 10.31
C LEU A 292 -13.76 -8.65 11.34
N GLN A 293 -13.49 -7.40 11.00
CA GLN A 293 -12.90 -6.44 11.94
C GLN A 293 -13.77 -6.27 13.19
N LYS A 294 -15.10 -6.14 13.04
CA LYS A 294 -16.04 -6.07 14.17
C LYS A 294 -16.07 -7.36 14.99
N LEU A 295 -15.96 -8.52 14.33
CA LEU A 295 -15.99 -9.82 14.98
C LEU A 295 -14.72 -10.13 15.77
N PHE A 296 -13.55 -9.84 15.19
CA PHE A 296 -12.24 -10.18 15.77
C PHE A 296 -11.67 -9.07 16.65
N GLY A 297 -12.17 -7.84 16.54
CA GLY A 297 -11.73 -6.70 17.35
C GLY A 297 -10.22 -6.50 17.23
N GLU A 298 -9.52 -6.48 18.37
CA GLU A 298 -8.07 -6.30 18.44
C GLU A 298 -7.26 -7.44 17.79
N LYS A 299 -7.86 -8.62 17.58
CA LYS A 299 -7.21 -9.73 16.86
C LYS A 299 -7.17 -9.52 15.35
N TRP A 300 -7.93 -8.56 14.83
CA TRP A 300 -7.90 -8.21 13.41
C TRP A 300 -6.70 -7.33 13.11
N VAL A 301 -5.69 -7.91 12.47
CA VAL A 301 -4.41 -7.24 12.20
C VAL A 301 -4.30 -6.64 10.80
N PHE A 302 -5.27 -6.90 9.91
CA PHE A 302 -5.24 -6.44 8.51
C PHE A 302 -5.82 -5.04 8.29
N SER A 303 -6.11 -4.34 9.38
CA SER A 303 -6.41 -2.91 9.37
C SER A 303 -5.58 -2.23 10.44
N TYR A 304 -4.80 -1.23 10.05
CA TYR A 304 -4.05 -0.45 11.02
C TYR A 304 -4.99 0.32 11.93
N GLN A 305 -4.76 0.23 13.24
CA GLN A 305 -5.43 1.04 14.25
C GLN A 305 -4.42 2.05 14.80
N PHE A 306 -4.56 3.31 14.40
CA PHE A 306 -3.69 4.38 14.85
C PHE A 306 -3.78 4.60 16.36
N LYS A 307 -2.63 4.69 17.01
CA LYS A 307 -2.49 5.13 18.41
C LYS A 307 -1.56 6.34 18.47
N GLU A 308 -1.76 7.25 19.43
CA GLU A 308 -0.92 8.47 19.52
C GLU A 308 0.56 8.12 19.80
N GLU A 309 0.81 7.00 20.46
CA GLU A 309 2.13 6.43 20.74
C GLU A 309 2.88 6.04 19.45
N ASP A 310 2.18 5.83 18.33
CA ASP A 310 2.81 5.57 17.04
C ASP A 310 3.58 6.80 16.53
N LEU A 311 3.19 8.00 16.95
CA LEU A 311 3.93 9.23 16.68
C LEU A 311 5.11 9.47 17.62
N GLU A 312 5.21 8.71 18.72
CA GLU A 312 6.33 8.82 19.65
C GLU A 312 7.60 8.26 19.03
N ARG A 313 8.70 8.97 19.27
CA ARG A 313 10.03 8.64 18.75
C ARG A 313 10.96 8.39 19.93
N PRO A 314 11.62 7.22 19.99
CA PRO A 314 12.64 6.96 21.00
C PRO A 314 13.84 7.88 20.77
N ASN A 315 14.52 8.25 21.85
CA ASN A 315 15.79 8.96 21.76
C ASN A 315 16.89 7.95 21.42
N VAL A 316 17.26 7.87 20.14
CA VAL A 316 18.36 7.02 19.66
C VAL A 316 19.57 7.92 19.43
N GLU A 317 20.63 7.68 20.19
CA GLU A 317 21.90 8.38 20.05
C GLU A 317 22.95 7.37 19.57
N ASN A 318 23.58 7.65 18.44
CA ASN A 318 24.59 6.78 17.86
C ASN A 318 26.01 7.22 18.25
N PHE A 319 26.98 6.35 18.00
CA PHE A 319 28.38 6.61 18.38
C PHE A 319 28.95 7.88 17.72
N ARG A 320 28.57 8.14 16.46
CA ARG A 320 28.97 9.36 15.75
C ARG A 320 28.47 10.62 16.47
N GLU A 321 27.21 10.68 16.87
CA GLU A 321 26.68 11.84 17.57
C GLU A 321 27.36 12.06 18.93
N ILE A 322 27.62 10.99 19.67
CA ILE A 322 28.36 11.04 20.94
C ILE A 322 29.76 11.60 20.69
N LEU A 323 30.47 11.12 19.67
CA LEU A 323 31.81 11.61 19.29
C LEU A 323 31.79 13.12 19.04
N PHE A 324 30.91 13.60 18.16
CA PHE A 324 30.87 15.02 17.81
C PHE A 324 30.47 15.89 18.99
N LYS A 325 29.50 15.46 19.81
CA LYS A 325 29.11 16.18 21.04
C LYS A 325 30.27 16.27 22.03
N THR A 326 31.04 15.19 22.20
CA THR A 326 32.20 15.17 23.10
C THR A 326 33.30 16.11 22.59
N VAL A 327 33.60 16.12 21.29
CA VAL A 327 34.61 17.02 20.71
C VAL A 327 34.17 18.48 20.75
N ASP A 328 32.91 18.76 20.46
CA ASP A 328 32.36 20.12 20.58
C ASP A 328 32.40 20.59 22.05
N TYR A 329 32.12 19.70 23.01
CA TYR A 329 32.31 19.96 24.44
C TYR A 329 33.77 20.26 24.79
N PHE A 330 34.74 19.51 24.26
CA PHE A 330 36.17 19.82 24.44
C PHE A 330 36.53 21.19 23.87
N LEU A 331 36.02 21.55 22.68
CA LEU A 331 36.25 22.86 22.07
C LEU A 331 35.67 24.01 22.92
N GLU A 332 34.50 23.82 23.53
CA GLU A 332 33.93 24.79 24.46
C GLU A 332 34.73 24.89 25.76
N ARG A 333 35.14 23.76 26.33
CA ARG A 333 35.97 23.71 27.53
C ARG A 333 37.33 24.36 27.29
N GLN A 334 37.90 24.17 26.09
CA GLN A 334 39.14 24.82 25.67
C GLN A 334 39.04 26.36 25.65
N LYS A 335 37.88 26.92 25.27
CA LYS A 335 37.67 28.38 25.36
C LYS A 335 37.73 28.86 26.81
N LYS A 336 37.09 28.13 27.74
CA LYS A 336 37.12 28.44 29.18
C LYS A 336 38.53 28.33 29.76
N ILE A 337 39.29 27.31 29.34
CA ILE A 337 40.70 27.13 29.73
C ILE A 337 41.55 28.33 29.29
N LEU A 338 41.40 28.79 28.04
CA LEU A 338 42.11 29.97 27.55
C LEU A 338 41.71 31.26 28.30
N GLU A 339 40.45 31.41 28.67
CA GLU A 339 39.99 32.55 29.50
C GLU A 339 40.56 32.50 30.92
N ALA A 340 40.58 31.33 31.56
CA ALA A 340 41.16 31.13 32.88
C ALA A 340 42.67 31.42 32.87
N CYS A 341 43.38 31.00 31.82
CA CYS A 341 44.79 31.33 31.61
C CYS A 341 45.03 32.85 31.55
N LYS A 342 44.18 33.61 30.82
CA LYS A 342 44.27 35.07 30.77
C LYS A 342 43.98 35.75 32.11
N LYS A 343 43.07 35.17 32.89
CA LYS A 343 42.71 35.63 34.24
C LYS A 343 43.68 35.15 35.33
N LYS A 344 44.70 34.35 34.97
CA LYS A 344 45.65 33.73 35.90
C LYS A 344 44.98 32.88 36.98
N ASP A 345 43.87 32.22 36.64
CA ASP A 345 43.17 31.29 37.53
C ASP A 345 43.85 29.92 37.51
N PHE A 346 45.00 29.84 38.19
CA PHE A 346 45.85 28.66 38.19
C PHE A 346 45.22 27.46 38.91
N LEU A 347 44.38 27.70 39.91
CA LEU A 347 43.69 26.63 40.64
C LEU A 347 42.67 25.90 39.74
N PHE A 348 41.91 26.65 38.94
CA PHE A 348 41.04 26.06 37.92
C PHE A 348 41.84 25.27 36.90
N LEU A 349 42.94 25.83 36.38
CA LEU A 349 43.79 25.16 35.38
C LEU A 349 44.38 23.85 35.91
N HIS A 350 44.88 23.84 37.15
CA HIS A 350 45.42 22.65 37.80
C HIS A 350 44.39 21.51 37.91
N THR A 351 43.11 21.84 38.05
CA THR A 351 42.03 20.84 38.15
C THR A 351 41.53 20.40 36.78
N VAL A 352 41.39 21.34 35.85
CA VAL A 352 40.70 21.08 34.57
C VAL A 352 41.57 20.36 33.55
N LEU A 353 42.89 20.59 33.53
CA LEU A 353 43.78 20.02 32.52
C LEU A 353 43.90 18.49 32.65
N PRO A 354 44.14 17.90 33.85
CA PRO A 354 44.16 16.44 34.00
C PRO A 354 42.82 15.80 33.65
N ALA A 355 41.71 16.40 34.07
CA ALA A 355 40.38 15.91 33.74
C ALA A 355 40.11 15.89 32.22
N CYS A 356 40.54 16.92 31.49
CA CYS A 356 40.45 16.93 30.02
C CYS A 356 41.30 15.84 29.37
N GLN A 357 42.46 15.54 29.95
CA GLN A 357 43.35 14.50 29.45
C GLN A 357 42.73 13.11 29.65
N GLU A 358 42.20 12.82 30.84
CA GLU A 358 41.51 11.55 31.13
C GLU A 358 40.31 11.34 30.21
N GLU A 359 39.48 12.37 30.02
CA GLU A 359 38.33 12.32 29.10
C GLU A 359 38.77 12.11 27.64
N ALA A 360 39.87 12.73 27.20
CA ALA A 360 40.40 12.55 25.85
C ALA A 360 40.99 11.16 25.62
N ILE A 361 41.64 10.56 26.63
CA ILE A 361 42.11 9.17 26.59
C ILE A 361 40.91 8.22 26.47
N ALA A 362 39.87 8.43 27.27
CA ALA A 362 38.65 7.61 27.19
C ALA A 362 37.99 7.69 25.80
N LEU A 363 37.96 8.88 25.19
CA LEU A 363 37.47 9.07 23.83
C LEU A 363 38.33 8.33 22.79
N GLY A 364 39.66 8.39 22.91
CA GLY A 364 40.59 7.68 22.04
C GLY A 364 40.37 6.17 22.07
N ASN A 365 40.29 5.59 23.27
CA ASN A 365 40.02 4.16 23.47
C ASN A 365 38.67 3.75 22.85
N ALA A 366 37.65 4.60 22.95
CA ALA A 366 36.34 4.34 22.37
C ALA A 366 36.38 4.35 20.83
N ILE A 367 37.15 5.27 20.24
CA ILE A 367 37.37 5.33 18.78
C ILE A 367 38.08 4.06 18.30
N GLU A 368 39.18 3.67 18.95
CA GLU A 368 39.93 2.47 18.60
C GLU A 368 39.07 1.21 18.71
N ALA A 369 38.25 1.10 19.75
CA ALA A 369 37.35 -0.03 19.92
C ALA A 369 36.33 -0.17 18.75
N LYS A 370 35.92 0.94 18.12
CA LYS A 370 34.94 0.94 17.02
C LYS A 370 35.59 0.84 15.64
N LYS A 371 36.74 1.47 15.41
CA LYS A 371 37.39 1.59 14.09
C LYS A 371 38.66 0.74 13.92
N GLY A 372 39.25 0.26 15.01
CA GLY A 372 40.57 -0.35 15.05
C GLY A 372 41.68 0.67 15.33
N GLU A 373 42.89 0.14 15.53
CA GLU A 373 44.11 0.93 15.79
C GLU A 373 44.55 1.75 14.57
N GLY A 374 45.28 2.84 14.79
CA GLY A 374 45.93 3.63 13.73
C GLY A 374 45.07 4.69 13.06
N CYS A 375 43.98 5.14 13.69
CA CYS A 375 43.17 6.26 13.21
C CYS A 375 43.87 7.61 13.42
N GLU A 376 43.72 8.54 12.47
CA GLU A 376 44.25 9.91 12.58
C GLU A 376 43.64 10.64 13.79
N SER A 377 42.36 10.42 14.06
CA SER A 377 41.69 11.00 15.23
C SER A 377 42.34 10.60 16.56
N VAL A 378 42.77 9.34 16.69
CA VAL A 378 43.45 8.84 17.90
C VAL A 378 44.82 9.52 18.04
N SER A 379 45.61 9.59 16.97
CA SER A 379 46.90 10.30 16.98
C SER A 379 46.74 11.80 17.31
N LEU A 380 45.65 12.45 16.87
CA LEU A 380 45.36 13.83 17.22
C LEU A 380 44.94 14.00 18.69
N LEU A 381 44.25 13.01 19.27
CA LEU A 381 43.93 12.97 20.70
C LEU A 381 45.19 12.75 21.54
N GLU A 382 46.12 11.90 21.11
CA GLU A 382 47.43 11.74 21.76
C GLU A 382 48.22 13.04 21.79
N GLN A 383 48.31 13.74 20.65
CA GLN A 383 48.95 15.06 20.57
C GLN A 383 48.26 16.12 21.43
N TYR A 384 46.92 16.04 21.55
CA TYR A 384 46.16 16.90 22.45
C TYR A 384 46.52 16.60 23.91
N CYS A 385 46.52 15.33 24.32
CA CYS A 385 46.90 14.89 25.66
C CYS A 385 48.34 15.27 26.03
N GLU A 386 49.29 15.13 25.11
CA GLU A 386 50.69 15.54 25.30
C GLU A 386 50.79 17.06 25.51
N SER A 387 50.05 17.84 24.72
CA SER A 387 50.02 19.30 24.87
C SER A 387 49.43 19.75 26.21
N LEU A 388 48.39 19.05 26.70
CA LEU A 388 47.82 19.31 28.03
C LEU A 388 48.80 18.95 29.15
N TYR A 389 49.49 17.82 29.02
CA TYR A 389 50.49 17.38 30.00
C TYR A 389 51.63 18.39 30.15
N HIS A 390 52.20 18.85 29.03
CA HIS A 390 53.27 19.85 29.08
C HIS A 390 52.78 21.20 29.62
N ALA A 391 51.54 21.60 29.30
CA ALA A 391 50.94 22.80 29.89
C ALA A 391 50.76 22.66 31.41
N TYR A 392 50.39 21.46 31.90
CA TYR A 392 50.28 21.17 33.32
C TYR A 392 51.65 21.15 34.03
N GLN A 393 52.68 20.54 33.43
CA GLN A 393 54.04 20.55 33.99
C GLN A 393 54.59 21.99 34.12
N ALA A 394 54.44 22.80 33.08
CA ALA A 394 54.84 24.20 33.10
C ALA A 394 54.04 25.02 34.15
N LEU A 395 52.78 24.64 34.42
CA LEU A 395 51.98 25.22 35.49
C LEU A 395 52.50 24.83 36.89
N GLU A 396 52.88 23.56 37.09
CA GLU A 396 53.48 23.13 38.36
C GLU A 396 54.80 23.83 38.64
N GLU A 397 55.67 23.99 37.64
CA GLU A 397 56.93 24.74 37.77
C GLU A 397 56.70 26.18 38.24
N VAL A 398 55.63 26.83 37.75
CA VAL A 398 55.23 28.17 38.19
C VAL A 398 54.73 28.17 39.63
N LEU A 399 53.93 27.18 40.04
CA LEU A 399 53.36 27.09 41.39
C LEU A 399 54.40 26.77 42.47
N HIS A 400 55.54 26.17 42.11
CA HIS A 400 56.62 25.80 43.03
C HIS A 400 57.80 26.79 43.04
N SER A 401 57.68 27.95 42.36
CA SER A 401 58.74 28.97 42.27
C SER A 401 58.74 29.95 43.46
N ASP A 402 59.94 30.41 43.85
CA ASP A 402 60.22 31.19 45.08
C ASP A 402 59.66 32.63 45.01
N GLU A 403 59.14 33.18 46.12
CA GLU A 403 58.33 34.43 46.20
C GLU A 403 58.98 35.67 45.55
N LYS A 404 60.30 35.68 45.34
CA LYS A 404 61.07 36.81 44.82
C LYS A 404 61.22 36.86 43.28
N GLU A 405 60.90 35.79 42.56
CA GLU A 405 61.00 35.73 41.08
C GLU A 405 59.66 35.54 40.35
N ILE A 406 58.57 35.41 41.12
CA ILE A 406 57.21 35.11 40.66
C ILE A 406 56.77 35.98 39.47
N ASP A 407 56.94 37.31 39.52
CA ASP A 407 56.44 38.19 38.46
C ASP A 407 57.15 38.02 37.10
N ARG A 408 58.45 37.69 37.08
CA ARG A 408 59.20 37.43 35.84
C ARG A 408 58.89 36.04 35.29
N VAL A 409 58.91 35.03 36.16
CA VAL A 409 58.62 33.63 35.81
C VAL A 409 57.17 33.48 35.33
N LEU A 410 56.21 34.18 35.94
CA LEU A 410 54.81 34.24 35.49
C LEU A 410 54.66 34.86 34.09
N SER A 411 55.54 35.77 33.70
CA SER A 411 55.46 36.45 32.39
C SER A 411 55.97 35.58 31.25
N GLU A 412 57.10 34.88 31.42
CA GLU A 412 57.67 34.00 30.40
C GLU A 412 56.96 32.64 30.37
N SER A 413 56.80 32.00 31.53
CA SER A 413 56.14 30.69 31.64
C SER A 413 54.64 30.78 31.35
N GLY A 414 54.00 31.91 31.69
CA GLY A 414 52.60 32.18 31.32
C GLY A 414 52.40 32.29 29.82
N MET A 415 53.33 32.92 29.09
CA MET A 415 53.31 32.93 27.61
C MET A 415 53.54 31.54 27.02
N GLN A 416 54.37 30.71 27.66
CA GLN A 416 54.62 29.33 27.25
C GLN A 416 53.39 28.44 27.46
N VAL A 417 52.75 28.51 28.63
CA VAL A 417 51.49 27.81 28.94
C VAL A 417 50.39 28.25 27.97
N GLU A 418 50.22 29.55 27.74
CA GLU A 418 49.21 30.06 26.79
C GLU A 418 49.47 29.55 25.36
N ARG A 419 50.74 29.45 24.93
CA ARG A 419 51.10 28.90 23.61
C ARG A 419 50.75 27.41 23.50
N MET A 420 51.06 26.61 24.52
CA MET A 420 50.73 25.18 24.58
C MET A 420 49.21 24.95 24.58
N LEU A 421 48.45 25.76 25.32
CA LEU A 421 46.99 25.70 25.33
C LEU A 421 46.37 26.16 24.00
N LYS A 422 46.97 27.15 23.31
CA LYS A 422 46.54 27.50 21.94
C LYS A 422 46.80 26.34 20.96
N GLN A 423 47.90 25.62 21.14
CA GLN A 423 48.24 24.45 20.33
C GLN A 423 47.27 23.29 20.59
N SER A 424 46.92 23.01 21.84
CA SER A 424 45.94 21.96 22.17
C SER A 424 44.57 22.24 21.53
N GLY A 425 44.11 23.50 21.53
CA GLY A 425 42.89 23.89 20.80
C GLY A 425 43.00 23.79 19.27
N SER A 426 44.21 23.81 18.70
CA SER A 426 44.44 23.50 17.29
C SER A 426 44.25 22.01 17.00
N HIS A 427 44.78 21.14 17.87
CA HIS A 427 44.61 19.69 17.75
C HIS A 427 43.13 19.30 17.80
N LEU A 428 42.32 19.88 18.71
CA LEU A 428 40.88 19.62 18.77
C LEU A 428 40.12 20.02 17.49
N ARG A 429 40.52 21.11 16.81
CA ARG A 429 39.89 21.50 15.54
C ARG A 429 40.26 20.55 14.41
N LYS A 430 41.51 20.11 14.35
CA LYS A 430 41.94 19.07 13.41
C LYS A 430 41.25 17.75 13.68
N LEU A 431 41.13 17.36 14.95
CA LEU A 431 40.41 16.16 15.38
C LEU A 431 38.97 16.17 14.86
N ARG A 432 38.27 17.29 15.06
CA ARG A 432 36.90 17.44 14.57
C ARG A 432 36.80 17.23 13.04
N GLN A 433 37.77 17.72 12.28
CA GLN A 433 37.84 17.53 10.83
C GLN A 433 38.19 16.08 10.44
N ALA A 434 39.13 15.44 11.13
CA ALA A 434 39.49 14.04 10.90
C ALA A 434 38.29 13.11 11.14
N LEU A 435 37.52 13.35 12.20
CA LEU A 435 36.31 12.60 12.52
C LEU A 435 35.22 12.72 11.44
N GLU A 436 35.16 13.83 10.69
CA GLU A 436 34.20 13.98 9.59
C GLU A 436 34.49 13.02 8.42
N GLY A 437 35.76 12.69 8.18
CA GLY A 437 36.18 11.72 7.16
C GLY A 437 36.20 10.28 7.65
N GLU A 438 36.61 10.05 8.90
CA GLU A 438 36.75 8.69 9.46
C GLU A 438 35.40 8.07 9.82
N PHE A 439 34.51 8.86 10.41
CA PHE A 439 33.15 8.45 10.69
C PHE A 439 32.27 9.10 9.62
N LYS A 440 31.56 8.31 8.83
CA LYS A 440 30.60 8.82 7.85
C LYS A 440 29.18 8.70 8.41
N ARG A 441 28.24 9.47 7.89
CA ARG A 441 26.82 9.27 8.19
C ARG A 441 26.36 7.99 7.53
N GLN A 442 25.89 7.05 8.32
CA GLN A 442 25.45 5.75 7.81
C GLN A 442 23.96 5.78 7.47
N ILE A 443 23.65 5.44 6.23
CA ILE A 443 22.28 5.37 5.71
C ILE A 443 22.01 3.93 5.27
N VAL A 444 21.06 3.30 5.93
CA VAL A 444 20.67 1.92 5.65
C VAL A 444 19.39 1.91 4.81
N PHE A 445 19.44 1.30 3.64
CA PHE A 445 18.28 1.07 2.78
C PHE A 445 17.79 -0.36 2.97
N LEU A 446 16.49 -0.52 3.24
CA LEU A 446 15.84 -1.82 3.49
C LEU A 446 14.85 -2.20 2.38
N PRO A 447 15.31 -2.49 1.15
CA PRO A 447 14.42 -2.94 0.09
C PRO A 447 14.00 -4.40 0.31
N HIS A 448 12.71 -4.70 0.21
CA HIS A 448 12.23 -6.09 0.28
C HIS A 448 12.32 -6.86 -1.05
N SER A 449 12.30 -6.15 -2.20
CA SER A 449 12.36 -6.76 -3.53
C SER A 449 13.23 -5.96 -4.51
N ALA A 450 13.96 -6.68 -5.35
CA ALA A 450 14.82 -6.12 -6.41
C ALA A 450 14.00 -5.39 -7.48
N LYS A 451 12.75 -5.81 -7.73
CA LYS A 451 11.81 -5.17 -8.66
C LYS A 451 11.60 -3.68 -8.37
N HIS A 452 11.66 -3.31 -7.10
CA HIS A 452 11.42 -1.94 -6.64
C HIS A 452 12.71 -1.14 -6.45
N PHE A 453 13.88 -1.71 -6.72
CA PHE A 453 15.15 -1.06 -6.43
C PHE A 453 15.35 0.24 -7.22
N ASP A 454 14.82 0.33 -8.45
CA ASP A 454 14.89 1.54 -9.27
C ASP A 454 14.21 2.76 -8.62
N SER A 455 13.31 2.57 -7.65
CA SER A 455 12.71 3.69 -6.91
C SER A 455 13.66 4.33 -5.89
N LEU A 456 14.74 3.64 -5.53
CA LEU A 456 15.74 4.08 -4.55
C LEU A 456 17.11 4.32 -5.20
N ARG A 457 17.44 3.56 -6.25
CA ARG A 457 18.75 3.56 -6.90
C ARG A 457 19.29 4.97 -7.19
N PRO A 458 18.54 5.90 -7.82
CA PRO A 458 19.07 7.24 -8.11
C PRO A 458 19.43 8.05 -6.86
N LEU A 459 18.69 7.88 -5.76
CA LEU A 459 19.00 8.50 -4.47
C LEU A 459 20.25 7.87 -3.85
N ILE A 460 20.37 6.55 -3.89
CA ILE A 460 21.55 5.82 -3.40
C ILE A 460 22.80 6.26 -4.16
N ASP A 461 22.75 6.28 -5.50
CA ASP A 461 23.88 6.68 -6.34
C ASP A 461 24.36 8.09 -6.00
N ALA A 462 23.41 9.03 -5.83
CA ALA A 462 23.72 10.41 -5.48
C ALA A 462 24.28 10.56 -4.06
N LEU A 463 23.87 9.72 -3.11
CA LEU A 463 24.39 9.73 -1.74
C LEU A 463 25.76 9.06 -1.63
N CYS A 464 26.02 7.99 -2.39
CA CYS A 464 27.32 7.34 -2.48
C CYS A 464 28.41 8.24 -3.07
N ALA A 465 28.03 9.28 -3.82
CA ALA A 465 28.95 10.29 -4.34
C ALA A 465 29.39 11.32 -3.30
N GLU A 466 28.78 11.33 -2.11
CA GLU A 466 29.15 12.26 -1.03
C GLU A 466 30.23 11.66 -0.13
N ASP A 467 31.26 12.45 0.17
CA ASP A 467 32.40 11.99 0.96
C ASP A 467 32.03 11.68 2.42
N ASP A 468 30.99 12.34 2.97
CA ASP A 468 30.57 12.23 4.37
C ASP A 468 29.45 11.20 4.62
N VAL A 469 29.08 10.41 3.62
CA VAL A 469 27.99 9.42 3.68
C VAL A 469 28.50 8.01 3.37
N GLU A 470 27.97 7.03 4.11
CA GLU A 470 28.10 5.61 3.81
C GLU A 470 26.70 5.01 3.62
N CYS A 471 26.41 4.48 2.43
CA CYS A 471 25.17 3.77 2.17
C CYS A 471 25.36 2.26 2.34
N LYS A 472 24.44 1.62 3.08
CA LYS A 472 24.33 0.16 3.16
C LYS A 472 23.01 -0.26 2.54
N ILE A 473 23.06 -1.19 1.60
CA ILE A 473 21.87 -1.79 0.99
C ILE A 473 21.67 -3.15 1.62
N ILE A 474 20.61 -3.31 2.40
CA ILE A 474 20.28 -4.54 3.11
C ILE A 474 18.93 -5.03 2.59
N PRO A 475 18.91 -5.90 1.55
CA PRO A 475 17.70 -6.58 1.15
C PRO A 475 17.11 -7.34 2.34
N ILE A 476 15.81 -7.23 2.56
CA ILE A 476 15.13 -7.84 3.72
C ILE A 476 14.22 -9.00 3.29
N PRO A 477 14.16 -10.08 4.08
CA PRO A 477 13.27 -11.20 3.81
C PRO A 477 11.80 -10.81 3.95
N TYR A 478 10.95 -11.47 3.17
CA TYR A 478 9.50 -11.30 3.19
C TYR A 478 8.78 -12.64 2.98
N PHE A 479 7.47 -12.66 3.21
CA PHE A 479 6.63 -13.84 3.18
C PHE A 479 5.31 -13.53 2.49
N ASP A 480 4.78 -14.47 1.72
CA ASP A 480 3.38 -14.40 1.33
C ASP A 480 2.50 -14.67 2.55
N ARG A 481 1.37 -14.01 2.60
CA ARG A 481 0.34 -14.24 3.61
C ARG A 481 -0.77 -15.11 3.04
N LEU A 482 -0.96 -16.30 3.58
CA LEU A 482 -2.03 -17.21 3.17
C LEU A 482 -3.40 -16.63 3.57
N GLY A 483 -4.49 -17.15 2.98
CA GLY A 483 -5.85 -16.60 3.18
C GLY A 483 -6.39 -16.78 4.61
N ASP A 484 -5.73 -17.63 5.40
CA ASP A 484 -5.98 -17.82 6.84
C ASP A 484 -5.12 -16.90 7.73
N GLY A 485 -4.24 -16.08 7.13
CA GLY A 485 -3.37 -15.12 7.81
C GLY A 485 -1.97 -15.63 8.12
N ASN A 486 -1.70 -16.94 8.02
CA ASN A 486 -0.37 -17.51 8.24
C ASN A 486 0.61 -17.10 7.15
N PHE A 487 1.90 -17.17 7.46
CA PHE A 487 2.96 -16.93 6.47
C PHE A 487 3.30 -18.18 5.67
N SER A 488 3.67 -17.99 4.41
CA SER A 488 4.32 -18.98 3.56
C SER A 488 5.76 -19.25 4.01
N GLU A 489 6.51 -19.99 3.18
CA GLU A 489 7.97 -19.99 3.24
C GLU A 489 8.56 -18.59 3.01
N MET A 490 9.77 -18.38 3.54
CA MET A 490 10.52 -17.12 3.41
C MET A 490 11.01 -16.93 1.97
N HIS A 491 10.88 -15.70 1.49
CA HIS A 491 11.48 -15.20 0.26
C HIS A 491 12.64 -14.25 0.59
N TYR A 492 13.73 -14.37 -0.15
CA TYR A 492 14.91 -13.49 -0.02
C TYR A 492 15.56 -13.23 -1.38
N GLU A 493 15.55 -11.98 -1.83
CA GLU A 493 15.99 -11.56 -3.16
C GLU A 493 17.41 -10.94 -3.19
N GLY A 494 18.22 -11.12 -2.13
CA GLY A 494 19.51 -10.42 -2.03
C GLY A 494 20.47 -10.64 -3.22
N ASN A 495 20.42 -11.83 -3.85
CA ASN A 495 21.21 -12.17 -5.03
C ASN A 495 20.63 -11.66 -6.36
N GLU A 496 19.42 -11.10 -6.35
CA GLU A 496 18.72 -10.59 -7.54
C GLU A 496 18.95 -9.10 -7.77
N PHE A 497 19.61 -8.41 -6.83
CA PHE A 497 19.94 -6.99 -6.97
C PHE A 497 21.01 -6.76 -8.05
N PRO A 498 21.01 -5.60 -8.73
CA PRO A 498 21.92 -5.33 -9.84
C PRO A 498 23.40 -5.47 -9.47
N VAL A 499 24.18 -6.06 -10.38
CA VAL A 499 25.64 -6.15 -10.27
C VAL A 499 26.23 -4.74 -10.21
N GLY A 500 27.15 -4.50 -9.26
CA GLY A 500 27.80 -3.20 -9.05
C GLY A 500 27.43 -2.53 -7.72
N TYR A 501 26.43 -3.04 -7.01
CA TYR A 501 26.09 -2.59 -5.66
C TYR A 501 26.62 -3.56 -4.61
N GLU A 502 27.21 -3.02 -3.54
CA GLU A 502 27.60 -3.82 -2.38
C GLU A 502 26.35 -4.16 -1.54
N ILE A 503 25.93 -5.41 -1.62
CA ILE A 503 24.80 -5.93 -0.86
C ILE A 503 25.28 -6.44 0.50
N THR A 504 24.74 -5.85 1.56
CA THR A 504 25.00 -6.27 2.94
C THR A 504 24.00 -7.35 3.34
N ASP A 505 24.49 -8.48 3.83
CA ASP A 505 23.64 -9.56 4.34
C ASP A 505 22.93 -9.11 5.62
N TYR A 506 21.60 -9.21 5.63
CA TYR A 506 20.77 -8.80 6.76
C TYR A 506 21.08 -9.58 8.05
N ARG A 507 21.69 -10.76 7.94
CA ARG A 507 22.05 -11.62 9.08
C ARG A 507 23.35 -11.18 9.76
N THR A 508 24.19 -10.40 9.08
CA THR A 508 25.49 -9.97 9.59
C THR A 508 25.49 -8.53 10.11
N TYR A 509 24.43 -7.77 9.83
CA TYR A 509 24.31 -6.37 10.25
C TYR A 509 23.60 -6.27 11.61
N ASP A 510 24.33 -5.83 12.65
CA ASP A 510 23.77 -5.64 13.98
C ASP A 510 23.23 -4.21 14.17
N PHE A 511 21.92 -4.06 14.02
CA PHE A 511 21.24 -2.78 14.20
C PHE A 511 21.37 -2.18 15.61
N ALA A 512 21.50 -3.01 16.65
CA ALA A 512 21.61 -2.54 18.02
C ALA A 512 23.00 -1.95 18.30
N THR A 513 24.03 -2.48 17.63
CA THR A 513 25.42 -2.02 17.74
C THR A 513 25.73 -0.88 16.77
N GLU A 514 25.17 -0.89 15.56
CA GLU A 514 25.47 0.12 14.54
C GLU A 514 24.67 1.42 14.72
N LEU A 515 23.39 1.35 15.10
CA LEU A 515 22.50 2.51 15.28
C LEU A 515 22.62 3.55 14.13
N PRO A 516 22.31 3.17 12.88
CA PRO A 516 22.54 4.02 11.71
C PRO A 516 21.88 5.40 11.83
N ASP A 517 22.53 6.43 11.29
CA ASP A 517 22.03 7.81 11.29
C ASP A 517 20.65 7.90 10.63
N CYS A 518 20.40 7.07 9.62
CA CYS A 518 19.12 7.00 8.91
C CYS A 518 18.81 5.57 8.44
N ILE A 519 17.54 5.17 8.54
CA ILE A 519 17.00 3.97 7.89
C ILE A 519 15.94 4.39 6.88
N VAL A 520 16.02 3.87 5.66
CA VAL A 520 15.07 4.11 4.57
C VAL A 520 14.28 2.84 4.27
N LEU A 521 12.96 2.93 4.39
CA LEU A 521 12.00 1.86 4.09
C LEU A 521 11.34 2.08 2.73
N ASN A 522 11.08 0.99 2.01
CA ASN A 522 10.17 0.98 0.86
C ASN A 522 8.87 0.17 1.10
N SER A 523 8.76 -0.50 2.25
CA SER A 523 7.58 -1.24 2.69
C SER A 523 7.00 -0.60 3.96
N PRO A 524 5.82 0.06 3.91
CA PRO A 524 5.25 0.75 5.05
C PRO A 524 4.23 -0.09 5.84
N TYR A 525 4.04 -1.36 5.48
CA TYR A 525 2.85 -2.12 5.89
C TYR A 525 2.96 -2.78 7.27
N ASP A 526 4.16 -3.06 7.75
CA ASP A 526 4.39 -3.97 8.88
C ASP A 526 3.53 -5.25 8.72
N GLU A 527 2.70 -5.61 9.70
CA GLU A 527 1.80 -6.76 9.62
C GLU A 527 0.51 -6.55 8.81
N VAL A 528 0.13 -5.31 8.45
CA VAL A 528 -1.27 -5.03 8.06
C VAL A 528 -1.61 -5.39 6.62
N ASN A 529 -0.61 -5.61 5.76
CA ASN A 529 -0.87 -6.05 4.39
C ASN A 529 -1.41 -7.50 4.41
N PRO A 530 -2.60 -7.75 3.82
CA PRO A 530 -3.25 -9.05 3.88
C PRO A 530 -2.69 -10.06 2.87
N VAL A 531 -1.76 -9.65 2.00
CA VAL A 531 -1.20 -10.50 0.94
C VAL A 531 0.23 -10.93 1.22
N TRP A 532 1.02 -10.09 1.88
CA TRP A 532 2.42 -10.37 2.18
C TRP A 532 2.91 -9.52 3.36
N SER A 533 4.07 -9.84 3.92
CA SER A 533 4.72 -9.03 4.95
C SER A 533 6.22 -9.26 4.96
N VAL A 534 6.99 -8.25 5.38
CA VAL A 534 8.43 -8.41 5.66
C VAL A 534 8.63 -9.17 6.96
N ASP A 535 9.82 -9.69 7.23
CA ASP A 535 10.11 -10.25 8.55
C ASP A 535 9.81 -9.23 9.66
N SER A 536 9.14 -9.70 10.72
CA SER A 536 8.68 -8.86 11.82
C SER A 536 9.78 -8.07 12.52
N PHE A 537 11.06 -8.46 12.39
CA PHE A 537 12.21 -7.69 12.85
C PHE A 537 12.28 -6.33 12.13
N PHE A 538 11.99 -6.28 10.83
CA PHE A 538 12.07 -5.08 9.98
C PHE A 538 10.82 -4.21 9.97
N TYR A 539 9.82 -4.54 10.77
CA TYR A 539 8.65 -3.66 10.94
C TYR A 539 9.09 -2.26 11.38
N SER A 540 8.45 -1.25 10.80
CA SER A 540 8.75 0.16 11.05
C SER A 540 8.67 0.53 12.54
N ARG A 541 7.77 -0.10 13.31
CA ARG A 541 7.70 0.07 14.78
C ARG A 541 8.95 -0.40 15.53
N LYS A 542 9.69 -1.37 14.97
CA LYS A 542 10.98 -1.84 15.52
C LYS A 542 12.12 -1.01 14.97
N MET A 543 12.13 -0.77 13.66
CA MET A 543 13.18 0.00 12.99
C MET A 543 13.34 1.41 13.57
N LYS A 544 12.25 2.05 14.02
CA LYS A 544 12.36 3.35 14.71
C LYS A 544 13.20 3.35 15.99
N ASN A 545 13.47 2.20 16.60
CA ASN A 545 14.30 2.09 17.81
C ASN A 545 15.80 1.99 17.50
N TYR A 546 16.17 1.80 16.23
CA TYR A 546 17.57 1.65 15.80
C TYR A 546 18.10 2.84 15.01
N THR A 547 17.28 3.87 14.80
CA THR A 547 17.69 5.06 14.07
C THR A 547 17.01 6.30 14.60
N ARG A 548 17.72 7.43 14.57
CA ARG A 548 17.12 8.74 14.84
C ARG A 548 16.23 9.21 13.70
N LYS A 549 16.47 8.70 12.48
CA LYS A 549 15.81 9.16 11.25
C LYS A 549 15.25 7.99 10.48
N LEU A 550 13.95 7.77 10.61
CA LEU A 550 13.25 6.77 9.81
C LEU A 550 12.58 7.44 8.62
N VAL A 551 12.95 7.05 7.41
CA VAL A 551 12.40 7.61 6.17
C VAL A 551 11.60 6.54 5.44
N TYR A 552 10.45 6.91 4.89
CA TYR A 552 9.68 6.08 3.98
C TYR A 552 9.63 6.72 2.60
N ILE A 553 9.97 5.96 1.55
CA ILE A 553 9.86 6.37 0.15
C ILE A 553 9.02 5.30 -0.57
N PRO A 554 7.79 5.64 -1.04
CA PRO A 554 6.96 4.70 -1.78
C PRO A 554 7.65 4.21 -3.06
N PRO A 555 7.60 2.89 -3.35
CA PRO A 555 8.25 2.32 -4.53
C PRO A 555 7.40 2.43 -5.82
N PHE A 556 6.44 3.36 -5.85
CA PHE A 556 5.49 3.51 -6.95
C PHE A 556 5.04 4.97 -7.10
N ILE A 557 4.41 5.27 -8.24
CA ILE A 557 3.78 6.56 -8.57
C ILE A 557 2.37 6.26 -9.09
N THR A 558 1.38 7.02 -8.65
CA THR A 558 0.00 6.99 -9.19
C THR A 558 -0.30 8.25 -10.00
N ASP A 559 -1.47 8.32 -10.62
CA ASP A 559 -2.04 9.61 -11.03
C ASP A 559 -2.23 10.50 -9.78
N GLU A 560 -2.31 11.81 -10.01
CA GLU A 560 -2.68 12.75 -8.95
C GLU A 560 -4.12 12.47 -8.49
N ILE A 561 -4.31 12.38 -7.17
CA ILE A 561 -5.62 12.07 -6.59
C ILE A 561 -6.20 13.34 -5.99
N ASN A 562 -7.35 13.78 -6.51
CA ASN A 562 -8.16 14.84 -5.92
C ASN A 562 -9.25 14.23 -5.03
N PRO A 563 -9.19 14.37 -3.69
CA PRO A 563 -10.17 13.77 -2.76
C PRO A 563 -11.63 14.23 -2.92
N LYS A 564 -11.87 15.23 -3.78
CA LYS A 564 -13.18 15.80 -4.09
C LYS A 564 -13.67 15.46 -5.50
N ALA A 565 -12.83 14.91 -6.37
CA ALA A 565 -13.23 14.51 -7.71
C ALA A 565 -13.87 13.12 -7.65
N GLU A 566 -14.98 12.94 -8.36
CA GLU A 566 -15.69 11.67 -8.41
C GLU A 566 -14.87 10.57 -9.11
N GLU A 567 -14.18 10.90 -10.20
CA GLU A 567 -13.24 10.03 -10.93
C GLU A 567 -12.14 9.44 -10.02
N ASP A 568 -11.76 10.18 -8.98
CA ASP A 568 -10.72 9.77 -8.04
C ASP A 568 -11.28 9.06 -6.80
N GLY A 569 -12.60 8.87 -6.69
CA GLY A 569 -13.25 8.30 -5.51
C GLY A 569 -12.70 6.92 -5.15
N LYS A 570 -12.58 6.02 -6.13
CA LYS A 570 -12.01 4.68 -5.96
C LYS A 570 -10.51 4.73 -5.62
N ALA A 571 -9.74 5.59 -6.29
CA ALA A 571 -8.31 5.76 -6.03
C ALA A 571 -8.06 6.29 -4.60
N PHE A 572 -8.83 7.29 -4.18
CA PHE A 572 -8.80 7.82 -2.82
C PHE A 572 -9.28 6.78 -1.78
N GLY A 573 -10.20 5.90 -2.16
CA GLY A 573 -10.56 4.69 -1.41
C GLY A 573 -9.33 3.82 -1.14
N ASN A 574 -8.63 3.41 -2.20
CA ASN A 574 -7.47 2.53 -2.14
C ASN A 574 -6.26 3.10 -1.39
N MET A 575 -6.21 4.42 -1.15
CA MET A 575 -5.21 5.02 -0.27
C MET A 575 -5.19 4.39 1.14
N GLU A 576 -6.23 3.67 1.57
CA GLU A 576 -6.18 2.96 2.85
C GLU A 576 -5.10 1.86 2.90
N TYR A 577 -4.80 1.24 1.76
CA TYR A 577 -3.83 0.15 1.68
C TYR A 577 -2.37 0.62 1.73
N TYR A 578 -2.09 1.91 1.52
CA TYR A 578 -0.71 2.43 1.49
C TYR A 578 -0.48 3.76 2.23
N VAL A 579 -1.54 4.43 2.69
CA VAL A 579 -1.45 5.67 3.49
C VAL A 579 -1.87 5.43 4.94
N THR A 580 -2.93 4.66 5.17
CA THR A 580 -3.39 4.32 6.53
C THR A 580 -2.70 3.05 7.01
N VAL A 581 -1.37 3.08 7.00
CA VAL A 581 -0.49 1.95 7.34
C VAL A 581 0.63 2.40 8.29
N PRO A 582 1.17 1.51 9.14
CA PRO A 582 2.02 1.90 10.26
C PRO A 582 3.27 2.70 9.87
N GLY A 583 3.95 2.30 8.78
CA GLY A 583 5.21 2.92 8.35
C GLY A 583 5.10 4.41 8.03
N VAL A 584 3.94 4.87 7.55
CA VAL A 584 3.68 6.29 7.28
C VAL A 584 3.66 7.11 8.58
N PHE A 585 3.14 6.55 9.67
CA PHE A 585 3.04 7.23 10.97
C PHE A 585 4.34 7.13 11.76
N HIS A 586 5.01 5.97 11.67
CA HIS A 586 6.30 5.75 12.31
C HIS A 586 7.42 6.59 11.68
N ALA A 587 7.48 6.71 10.36
CA ALA A 587 8.53 7.47 9.67
C ALA A 587 8.56 8.95 10.09
N ASP A 588 9.75 9.52 10.27
CA ASP A 588 9.96 10.96 10.47
C ASP A 588 9.74 11.76 9.19
N LEU A 589 10.08 11.15 8.06
CA LEU A 589 9.90 11.71 6.73
C LEU A 589 9.31 10.67 5.79
N THR A 590 8.21 11.02 5.14
CA THR A 590 7.67 10.33 3.98
C THR A 590 7.79 11.24 2.77
N ILE A 591 8.48 10.83 1.72
CA ILE A 591 8.62 11.61 0.49
C ILE A 591 7.67 11.03 -0.56
N VAL A 592 6.68 11.80 -1.00
CA VAL A 592 5.70 11.42 -2.03
C VAL A 592 5.91 12.22 -3.31
N GLN A 593 5.37 11.68 -4.42
CA GLN A 593 5.61 12.13 -5.80
C GLN A 593 5.34 13.62 -6.08
N SER A 594 4.52 14.29 -5.28
CA SER A 594 4.16 15.70 -5.52
C SER A 594 3.47 16.35 -4.31
N GLU A 595 3.37 17.68 -4.33
CA GLU A 595 2.54 18.44 -3.38
C GLU A 595 1.03 18.17 -3.53
N GLY A 596 0.57 17.74 -4.72
CA GLY A 596 -0.80 17.28 -4.92
C GLY A 596 -1.07 15.99 -4.14
N MET A 597 -0.20 15.00 -4.31
CA MET A 597 -0.26 13.73 -3.59
C MET A 597 -0.10 13.92 -2.08
N LYS A 598 0.78 14.82 -1.63
CA LYS A 598 0.87 15.19 -0.20
C LYS A 598 -0.46 15.69 0.35
N LYS A 599 -1.19 16.52 -0.40
CA LYS A 599 -2.55 16.97 0.01
C LYS A 599 -3.51 15.80 0.08
N ALA A 600 -3.46 14.86 -0.85
CA ALA A 600 -4.28 13.64 -0.83
C ALA A 600 -3.97 12.77 0.40
N TYR A 601 -2.70 12.53 0.71
CA TYR A 601 -2.25 11.81 1.91
C TYR A 601 -2.78 12.46 3.18
N LEU A 602 -2.60 13.78 3.32
CA LEU A 602 -3.08 14.52 4.50
C LEU A 602 -4.61 14.50 4.63
N ALA A 603 -5.34 14.52 3.50
CA ALA A 603 -6.79 14.38 3.51
C ALA A 603 -7.24 12.98 3.93
N LYS A 604 -6.56 11.92 3.47
CA LYS A 604 -6.84 10.54 3.87
C LYS A 604 -6.53 10.33 5.36
N ILE A 605 -5.38 10.80 5.83
CA ILE A 605 -4.99 10.76 7.25
C ILE A 605 -6.00 11.51 8.11
N ALA A 606 -6.51 12.68 7.67
CA ALA A 606 -7.51 13.44 8.42
C ALA A 606 -8.86 12.70 8.56
N ARG A 607 -9.23 11.84 7.60
CA ARG A 607 -10.43 10.99 7.69
C ARG A 607 -10.19 9.77 8.59
N PHE A 608 -8.97 9.24 8.58
CA PHE A 608 -8.58 8.04 9.31
C PHE A 608 -8.28 8.31 10.79
N ALA A 609 -7.39 9.26 11.09
CA ALA A 609 -6.93 9.59 12.43
C ALA A 609 -7.56 10.92 12.92
N LYS A 610 -8.23 10.86 14.08
CA LYS A 610 -8.88 12.02 14.71
C LYS A 610 -7.84 12.93 15.42
N GLY A 611 -8.28 13.93 16.17
CA GLY A 611 -7.40 14.68 17.09
C GLY A 611 -6.39 15.64 16.42
N GLY A 612 -6.54 15.96 15.14
CA GLY A 612 -5.62 16.87 14.44
C GLY A 612 -4.28 16.24 14.05
N VAL A 613 -4.18 14.91 14.03
CA VAL A 613 -3.00 14.14 13.62
C VAL A 613 -2.48 14.56 12.25
N SER A 614 -3.37 14.85 11.28
CA SER A 614 -2.96 15.37 9.96
C SER A 614 -2.12 16.65 10.03
N LYS A 615 -2.32 17.51 11.04
CA LYS A 615 -1.51 18.71 11.26
C LYS A 615 -0.10 18.35 11.74
N LYS A 616 0.06 17.33 12.59
CA LYS A 616 1.36 16.79 13.00
C LYS A 616 2.07 16.16 11.79
N MET A 617 1.35 15.33 11.02
CA MET A 617 1.87 14.64 9.83
C MET A 617 2.29 15.58 8.70
N ARG A 618 1.74 16.79 8.61
CA ARG A 618 2.15 17.80 7.61
C ARG A 618 3.64 18.07 7.60
N LYS A 619 4.30 18.01 8.77
CA LYS A 619 5.76 18.21 8.88
C LYS A 619 6.56 16.96 8.52
N LYS A 620 5.92 15.79 8.58
CA LYS A 620 6.53 14.48 8.31
C LYS A 620 6.33 14.02 6.87
N ILE A 621 5.45 14.65 6.09
CA ILE A 621 5.18 14.27 4.70
C ILE A 621 5.64 15.40 3.77
N SER A 622 6.50 15.06 2.82
CA SER A 622 7.04 15.97 1.81
C SER A 622 6.56 15.59 0.42
N GLY A 623 6.15 16.57 -0.38
CA GLY A 623 5.74 16.38 -1.77
C GLY A 623 6.88 16.61 -2.76
N ALA A 624 8.12 16.37 -2.33
CA ALA A 624 9.33 16.75 -3.06
C ALA A 624 9.49 16.01 -4.40
N GLY A 625 8.95 14.80 -4.55
CA GLY A 625 9.10 14.05 -5.79
C GLY A 625 9.23 12.54 -5.60
N SER A 626 9.69 11.89 -6.67
CA SER A 626 10.05 10.47 -6.68
C SER A 626 11.20 10.24 -7.65
N CYS A 627 12.14 9.37 -7.28
CA CYS A 627 13.24 8.98 -8.16
C CYS A 627 12.76 8.25 -9.43
N LEU A 628 11.54 7.70 -9.41
CA LEU A 628 10.92 7.07 -10.58
C LEU A 628 10.55 8.09 -11.68
N PHE A 629 10.54 9.38 -11.39
CA PHE A 629 10.42 10.42 -12.43
C PHE A 629 11.77 10.77 -13.11
N GLY A 630 12.89 10.19 -12.67
CA GLY A 630 14.22 10.50 -13.19
C GLY A 630 14.55 12.00 -13.02
N GLU A 631 15.01 12.64 -14.10
CA GLU A 631 15.44 14.05 -14.13
C GLU A 631 14.29 15.06 -14.31
N LYS A 632 13.05 14.67 -14.01
CA LYS A 632 11.89 15.56 -14.14
C LYS A 632 11.98 16.74 -13.17
N LYS A 633 12.27 17.93 -13.70
CA LYS A 633 12.39 19.17 -12.91
C LYS A 633 11.18 19.42 -11.99
N GLY A 634 11.46 19.67 -10.72
CA GLY A 634 10.50 20.00 -9.66
C GLY A 634 9.88 18.80 -8.95
N GLN A 635 10.15 17.57 -9.38
CA GLN A 635 9.57 16.34 -8.83
C GLN A 635 10.50 15.11 -8.95
N GLY A 636 11.71 15.27 -9.45
CA GLY A 636 12.61 14.19 -9.83
C GLY A 636 13.62 13.83 -8.75
N THR A 637 14.65 13.07 -9.13
CA THR A 637 15.72 12.62 -8.25
C THR A 637 16.38 13.79 -7.50
N LYS A 638 16.61 14.90 -8.20
CA LYS A 638 17.26 16.08 -7.62
C LYS A 638 16.47 16.65 -6.43
N GLU A 639 15.16 16.85 -6.60
CA GLU A 639 14.32 17.40 -5.53
C GLU A 639 14.18 16.43 -4.35
N VAL A 640 14.12 15.11 -4.62
CA VAL A 640 14.15 14.07 -3.58
C VAL A 640 15.45 14.13 -2.79
N LEU A 641 16.60 14.24 -3.46
CA LEU A 641 17.92 14.34 -2.82
C LEU A 641 18.04 15.61 -1.96
N GLU A 642 17.62 16.76 -2.48
CA GLU A 642 17.65 18.03 -1.74
C GLU A 642 16.83 17.96 -0.45
N GLU A 643 15.61 17.42 -0.53
CA GLU A 643 14.75 17.24 0.65
C GLU A 643 15.36 16.24 1.64
N PHE A 644 15.87 15.12 1.13
CA PHE A 644 16.49 14.08 1.96
C PHE A 644 17.73 14.63 2.68
N LYS A 645 18.61 15.36 2.00
CA LYS A 645 19.79 16.01 2.60
C LYS A 645 19.38 17.07 3.62
N SER A 646 18.38 17.90 3.32
CA SER A 646 17.84 18.89 4.27
C SER A 646 17.33 18.21 5.55
N PHE A 647 16.67 17.08 5.40
CA PHE A 647 16.19 16.29 6.53
C PHE A 647 17.34 15.63 7.31
N LEU A 648 18.38 15.13 6.64
CA LEU A 648 19.57 14.57 7.30
C LEU A 648 20.36 15.59 8.12
N GLN A 649 20.29 16.88 7.78
CA GLN A 649 21.02 17.93 8.50
C GLN A 649 20.27 18.51 9.71
N LYS A 650 18.93 18.43 9.73
CA LYS A 650 18.07 18.87 10.85
C LYS A 650 18.11 17.89 12.02
#